data_AF-W2GRJ3-F1
#
_entry.id   AF-W2GRJ3-F1
#
_cell.length_a   1.000
_cell.length_b   1.000
_cell.length_c   1.000
_cell.angle_alpha   90.00
_cell.angle_beta   90.00
_cell.angle_gamma   90.00
#
_symmetry.space_group_name_H-M   'P 1'
#
loop_
_entity.id
_entity.type
_entity.pdbx_description
1 polymer ?
#
loop_
_entity_poly.entity_id
_entity_poly.type
_entity_poly.pdbx_seq_one_letter_code
_entity_poly.pdbx_strand_id
1 'polypeptide(L)'
;MLSVSALKLEHPLFNALAVSSLLLLPVVLQLTRRSNSSSLDSKERTGSERREAARPPWTLPVLHNTLQLLLARNGIHEWITTNCAQFGGRPFTVKALGLPEMLVVSTAQALKDVLKHQFMNFPKGPHVKENMKDLLGDGIFAVDGVKWAHQRDVARELFRTQELRECMTEAITRHTMALHDVLKKVCARNRSVNLYKLLSCFSTEVFTDISFGVTLNCLRANKELPFQAAFDRAQRLTAQRFVRPRWFWKMQQRLGLGSEDQLQLDIKEIDATVMSIVQQVLVNRALTPEDGKAKNLSMLSLFLDILAKSPKTKEQQYDPVYLRDVVVNFLVAGRDTTAQALSWFFYNVSQNPRVENKLRREIYKKLPELITAECCVPTLQQVNRLVYLEAVIKETLRLYPSMPISPKYAVRDTVLSDGTFVSAGTMVCLPLFAMGRMTHVWGPDAAEFKPERWINPSTKTIISVSAFKFVAFNAGPRMCIGSSLASLELKLVAASLLSRFHIHVENPDTVSYDFSLTLPVKGPMNVRLARVSAGFAPGAPRRVALVDDAYVFQGCSSIAVTLQAATLTAVDAILYLLQSQEVGRAPPVAINLNGGRHHAQASGFSYVNDVVLGVQRLLSKGKMKRVLVVDIDVHHGDGTQEAFYYSEKVTTVSFHLHEPGFFFGTGTDTEIGAERGKYDNFNVPLQRGITDEQLHGVSSAL
;
A
#
# COMPACT_ATOMS: atom_id res chain seq x y z
N MET A 1 -6.11 51.20 -17.93
CA MET A 1 -5.13 50.13 -17.66
C MET A 1 -5.35 49.62 -16.24
N LEU A 2 -6.09 48.52 -16.08
CA LEU A 2 -6.19 47.76 -14.84
C LEU A 2 -5.89 46.30 -15.19
N SER A 3 -4.96 45.71 -14.44
CA SER A 3 -4.35 44.41 -14.69
C SER A 3 -5.36 43.26 -14.56
N VAL A 4 -5.45 42.42 -15.58
CA VAL A 4 -6.32 41.23 -15.64
C VAL A 4 -5.71 40.02 -14.88
N SER A 5 -4.57 40.18 -14.20
CA SER A 5 -3.84 39.08 -13.56
C SER A 5 -4.39 38.55 -12.23
N ALA A 6 -5.57 39.01 -11.76
CA ALA A 6 -6.08 38.65 -10.42
C ALA A 6 -7.40 37.87 -10.36
N LEU A 7 -7.97 37.43 -11.49
CA LEU A 7 -9.17 36.59 -11.49
C LEU A 7 -8.79 35.10 -11.52
N LYS A 8 -8.53 34.51 -10.35
CA LYS A 8 -8.52 33.05 -10.16
C LYS A 8 -9.93 32.51 -10.38
N LEU A 9 -10.21 32.07 -11.60
CA LEU A 9 -11.44 31.38 -12.03
C LEU A 9 -11.52 29.93 -11.50
N GLU A 10 -11.36 29.74 -10.19
CA GLU A 10 -11.53 28.45 -9.50
C GLU A 10 -12.55 28.53 -8.36
N HIS A 11 -13.55 29.41 -8.45
CA HIS A 11 -14.65 29.41 -7.48
C HIS A 11 -15.76 28.43 -7.92
N PRO A 12 -16.19 27.47 -7.06
CA PRO A 12 -17.25 26.51 -7.40
C PRO A 12 -18.59 27.15 -7.79
N LEU A 13 -18.79 28.43 -7.46
CA LEU A 13 -19.96 29.23 -7.84
C LEU A 13 -20.05 29.53 -9.34
N PHE A 14 -18.93 29.64 -10.06
CA PHE A 14 -18.96 29.93 -11.51
C PHE A 14 -19.43 28.72 -12.33
N ASN A 15 -19.11 27.50 -11.85
CA ASN A 15 -19.62 26.26 -12.43
C ASN A 15 -21.10 26.02 -12.09
N ALA A 16 -21.58 26.52 -10.94
CA ALA A 16 -23.00 26.48 -10.58
C ALA A 16 -23.84 27.50 -11.37
N LEU A 17 -23.26 28.66 -11.70
CA LEU A 17 -23.92 29.72 -12.48
C LEU A 17 -24.00 29.41 -13.98
N ALA A 18 -22.98 28.74 -14.56
CA ALA A 18 -23.04 28.25 -15.94
C ALA A 18 -24.07 27.13 -16.15
N VAL A 19 -24.44 26.42 -15.08
CA VAL A 19 -25.45 25.35 -15.10
C VAL A 19 -26.86 25.88 -14.85
N SER A 20 -27.02 26.96 -14.08
CA SER A 20 -28.35 27.52 -13.76
C SER A 20 -29.00 28.29 -14.91
N SER A 21 -28.23 28.88 -15.83
CA SER A 21 -28.78 29.56 -17.02
C SER A 21 -29.28 28.61 -18.11
N LEU A 22 -28.88 27.33 -18.07
CA LEU A 22 -29.34 26.27 -19.00
C LEU A 22 -30.50 25.42 -18.44
N LEU A 23 -30.93 25.65 -17.19
CA LEU A 23 -31.85 24.77 -16.45
C LEU A 23 -33.30 25.27 -16.35
N LEU A 24 -33.65 26.46 -16.83
CA LEU A 24 -34.98 27.03 -16.56
C LEU A 24 -36.03 26.90 -17.68
N LEU A 25 -35.73 26.34 -18.85
CA LEU A 25 -36.73 26.15 -19.91
C LEU A 25 -37.29 24.72 -20.09
N PRO A 26 -36.51 23.63 -19.92
CA PRO A 26 -37.04 22.28 -20.18
C PRO A 26 -37.74 21.60 -18.97
N VAL A 27 -37.44 22.03 -17.74
CA VAL A 27 -37.89 21.35 -16.51
C VAL A 27 -39.37 21.59 -16.20
N VAL A 28 -39.93 22.73 -16.63
CA VAL A 28 -41.35 23.06 -16.43
C VAL A 28 -42.28 22.29 -17.37
N LEU A 29 -41.77 21.78 -18.52
CA LEU A 29 -42.59 21.12 -19.54
C LEU A 29 -42.70 19.59 -19.40
N GLN A 30 -41.94 18.94 -18.50
CA GLN A 30 -41.94 17.47 -18.39
C GLN A 30 -42.55 16.90 -17.11
N LEU A 31 -42.98 17.76 -16.17
CA LEU A 31 -43.73 17.31 -14.98
C LEU A 31 -45.18 16.88 -15.27
N THR A 32 -45.64 16.95 -16.53
CA THR A 32 -47.01 16.56 -16.93
C THR A 32 -47.12 15.26 -17.74
N ARG A 33 -46.03 14.50 -17.92
CA ARG A 33 -46.09 13.15 -18.53
C ARG A 33 -45.35 12.10 -17.71
N ARG A 34 -45.90 11.80 -16.53
CA ARG A 34 -45.76 10.46 -15.94
C ARG A 34 -46.85 9.57 -16.52
N SER A 35 -46.46 8.52 -17.26
CA SER A 35 -47.30 7.35 -17.46
C SER A 35 -46.47 6.10 -17.23
N ASN A 36 -47.09 5.20 -16.47
CA ASN A 36 -46.56 3.97 -15.90
C ASN A 36 -45.99 3.00 -16.95
N SER A 37 -44.86 2.36 -16.63
CA SER A 37 -44.63 0.95 -16.99
C SER A 37 -43.63 0.30 -16.02
N SER A 38 -44.15 -0.13 -14.88
CA SER A 38 -43.50 -1.17 -14.08
C SER A 38 -44.11 -2.51 -14.48
N SER A 39 -43.34 -3.34 -15.17
CA SER A 39 -43.52 -4.80 -15.09
C SER A 39 -42.16 -5.46 -15.02
N LEU A 40 -41.87 -6.01 -13.86
CA LEU A 40 -40.85 -7.03 -13.64
C LEU A 40 -41.49 -8.33 -14.11
N ASP A 41 -41.02 -8.88 -15.23
CA ASP A 41 -41.44 -10.21 -15.66
C ASP A 41 -40.22 -11.12 -15.74
N SER A 42 -40.20 -12.09 -14.83
CA SER A 42 -39.21 -13.14 -14.72
C SER A 42 -39.62 -14.31 -15.61
N LYS A 43 -38.92 -14.50 -16.74
CA LYS A 43 -38.89 -15.79 -17.44
C LYS A 43 -37.46 -16.13 -17.84
N GLU A 44 -36.94 -17.19 -17.24
CA GLU A 44 -35.79 -17.93 -17.77
C GLU A 44 -36.14 -18.42 -19.18
N ARG A 45 -35.39 -17.95 -20.18
CA ARG A 45 -35.41 -18.47 -21.54
C ARG A 45 -34.01 -18.93 -21.89
N THR A 46 -33.90 -20.23 -22.12
CA THR A 46 -32.70 -20.92 -22.59
C THR A 46 -32.57 -20.75 -24.10
N GLY A 47 -31.67 -19.86 -24.51
CA GLY A 47 -31.25 -19.59 -25.87
C GLY A 47 -30.29 -18.41 -25.83
N SER A 48 -29.22 -18.40 -26.64
CA SER A 48 -28.24 -17.30 -26.73
C SER A 48 -28.88 -16.06 -27.36
N GLU A 49 -29.89 -15.48 -26.72
CA GLU A 49 -30.51 -14.23 -27.13
C GLU A 49 -29.53 -13.08 -26.88
N ARG A 50 -29.35 -12.27 -27.93
CA ARG A 50 -28.60 -11.02 -27.89
C ARG A 50 -29.20 -10.12 -26.79
N ARG A 51 -28.43 -9.90 -25.72
CA ARG A 51 -28.88 -9.13 -24.56
C ARG A 51 -28.35 -7.70 -24.63
N GLU A 52 -29.22 -6.71 -24.48
CA GLU A 52 -28.77 -5.33 -24.28
C GLU A 52 -28.23 -5.13 -22.86
N ALA A 53 -27.20 -4.30 -22.75
CA ALA A 53 -26.65 -3.91 -21.46
C ALA A 53 -27.69 -3.12 -20.64
N ALA A 54 -27.68 -3.30 -19.32
CA ALA A 54 -28.60 -2.61 -18.45
C ALA A 54 -28.37 -1.09 -18.47
N ARG A 55 -29.44 -0.31 -18.38
CA ARG A 55 -29.35 1.15 -18.18
C ARG A 55 -29.65 1.49 -16.72
N PRO A 56 -28.82 2.30 -16.06
CA PRO A 56 -29.13 2.82 -14.73
C PRO A 56 -30.50 3.50 -14.68
N PRO A 57 -31.33 3.22 -13.65
CA PRO A 57 -32.70 3.74 -13.58
C PRO A 57 -32.76 5.27 -13.44
N TRP A 58 -31.69 5.90 -12.98
CA TRP A 58 -31.54 7.37 -12.88
C TRP A 58 -30.94 8.01 -14.14
N THR A 59 -30.94 7.32 -15.28
CA THR A 59 -30.49 7.90 -16.56
C THR A 59 -31.52 8.92 -17.05
N LEU A 60 -31.13 10.19 -17.16
CA LEU A 60 -32.00 11.27 -17.61
C LEU A 60 -32.14 11.27 -19.14
N PRO A 61 -33.28 11.67 -19.73
CA PRO A 61 -33.49 11.61 -21.19
C PRO A 61 -32.48 12.43 -22.00
N VAL A 62 -32.16 13.65 -21.55
CA VAL A 62 -31.25 14.57 -22.26
C VAL A 62 -29.87 14.55 -21.61
N LEU A 63 -29.79 14.73 -20.30
CA LEU A 63 -28.53 14.80 -19.56
C LEU A 63 -27.87 13.42 -19.34
N HIS A 64 -28.55 12.32 -19.68
CA HIS A 64 -28.06 10.95 -19.45
C HIS A 64 -27.57 10.78 -18.00
N ASN A 65 -26.32 10.36 -17.78
CA ASN A 65 -25.69 10.22 -16.47
C ASN A 65 -24.74 11.38 -16.13
N THR A 66 -24.82 12.52 -16.83
CA THR A 66 -23.90 13.65 -16.65
C THR A 66 -23.87 14.17 -15.20
N LEU A 67 -25.03 14.35 -14.57
CA LEU A 67 -25.09 14.83 -13.18
C LEU A 67 -24.44 13.84 -12.21
N GLN A 68 -24.68 12.54 -12.40
CA GLN A 68 -24.10 11.50 -11.54
C GLN A 68 -22.59 11.44 -11.69
N LEU A 69 -22.05 11.57 -12.91
CA LEU A 69 -20.59 11.61 -13.14
C LEU A 69 -19.95 12.86 -12.55
N LEU A 70 -20.63 14.02 -12.58
CA LEU A 70 -20.14 15.25 -11.95
C LEU A 70 -20.08 15.12 -10.42
N LEU A 71 -21.12 14.55 -9.81
CA LEU A 71 -21.19 14.30 -8.36
C LEU A 71 -20.19 13.23 -7.91
N ALA A 72 -19.95 12.22 -8.76
CA ALA A 72 -19.01 11.13 -8.47
C ALA A 72 -17.53 11.51 -8.68
N ARG A 73 -17.20 12.73 -9.15
CA ARG A 73 -15.83 13.11 -9.55
C ARG A 73 -14.76 12.81 -8.49
N ASN A 74 -15.07 13.03 -7.21
CA ASN A 74 -14.13 12.83 -6.10
C ASN A 74 -14.14 11.42 -5.50
N GLY A 75 -14.97 10.50 -6.04
CA GLY A 75 -15.17 9.14 -5.55
C GLY A 75 -15.62 8.20 -6.69
N ILE A 76 -15.02 8.38 -7.87
CA ILE A 76 -15.51 7.74 -9.10
C ILE A 76 -15.37 6.22 -9.03
N HIS A 77 -14.33 5.71 -8.36
CA HIS A 77 -14.11 4.27 -8.23
C HIS A 77 -15.09 3.64 -7.23
N GLU A 78 -15.45 4.30 -6.12
CA GLU A 78 -16.55 3.86 -5.24
C GLU A 78 -17.89 3.93 -5.95
N TRP A 79 -18.14 4.99 -6.73
CA TRP A 79 -19.36 5.12 -7.51
C TRP A 79 -19.49 3.96 -8.51
N ILE A 80 -18.45 3.68 -9.31
CA ILE A 80 -18.45 2.52 -10.22
C ILE A 80 -18.63 1.22 -9.44
N THR A 81 -17.96 1.05 -8.30
CA THR A 81 -18.05 -0.17 -7.46
C THR A 81 -19.47 -0.38 -6.95
N THR A 82 -20.12 0.67 -6.45
CA THR A 82 -21.50 0.63 -5.95
C THR A 82 -22.46 0.22 -7.06
N ASN A 83 -22.30 0.78 -8.26
CA ASN A 83 -23.12 0.43 -9.42
C ASN A 83 -22.88 -1.03 -9.86
N CYS A 84 -21.63 -1.47 -9.95
CA CYS A 84 -21.30 -2.86 -10.26
C CYS A 84 -21.96 -3.85 -9.28
N ALA A 85 -21.99 -3.51 -7.98
CA ALA A 85 -22.65 -4.32 -6.96
C ALA A 85 -24.17 -4.32 -7.13
N GLN A 86 -24.80 -3.16 -7.37
CA GLN A 86 -26.24 -3.05 -7.60
C GLN A 86 -26.72 -3.87 -8.82
N PHE A 87 -25.91 -3.94 -9.87
CA PHE A 87 -26.21 -4.75 -11.05
C PHE A 87 -25.85 -6.24 -10.91
N GLY A 88 -25.26 -6.67 -9.79
CA GLY A 88 -24.94 -8.08 -9.54
C GLY A 88 -24.05 -8.70 -10.61
N GLY A 89 -23.11 -7.93 -11.16
CA GLY A 89 -22.22 -8.37 -12.24
C GLY A 89 -22.80 -8.27 -13.66
N ARG A 90 -24.08 -7.89 -13.84
CA ARG A 90 -24.65 -7.63 -15.17
C ARG A 90 -23.99 -6.38 -15.78
N PRO A 91 -23.56 -6.42 -17.05
CA PRO A 91 -23.04 -5.23 -17.71
C PRO A 91 -24.07 -4.10 -17.78
N PHE A 92 -23.61 -2.86 -17.61
CA PHE A 92 -24.46 -1.67 -17.70
C PHE A 92 -23.76 -0.54 -18.44
N THR A 93 -24.54 0.35 -19.07
CA THR A 93 -24.00 1.52 -19.77
C THR A 93 -24.06 2.79 -18.94
N VAL A 94 -23.06 3.64 -19.14
CA VAL A 94 -22.99 5.00 -18.60
C VAL A 94 -22.72 5.93 -19.76
N LYS A 95 -23.55 6.96 -19.92
CA LYS A 95 -23.41 7.96 -20.97
C LYS A 95 -23.47 9.36 -20.38
N ALA A 96 -22.63 10.26 -20.88
CA ALA A 96 -22.66 11.67 -20.51
C ALA A 96 -22.51 12.56 -21.75
N LEU A 97 -23.06 13.76 -21.66
CA LEU A 97 -22.94 14.77 -22.71
C LEU A 97 -21.47 15.04 -23.07
N GLY A 98 -21.16 14.89 -24.35
CA GLY A 98 -19.82 15.13 -24.89
C GLY A 98 -18.76 14.07 -24.53
N LEU A 99 -19.16 12.96 -23.91
CA LEU A 99 -18.33 11.78 -23.66
C LEU A 99 -18.86 10.57 -24.44
N PRO A 100 -17.98 9.66 -24.91
CA PRO A 100 -18.43 8.40 -25.50
C PRO A 100 -19.28 7.58 -24.52
N GLU A 101 -20.21 6.78 -25.05
CA GLU A 101 -20.93 5.79 -24.22
C GLU A 101 -19.95 4.73 -23.70
N MET A 102 -20.07 4.44 -22.41
CA MET A 102 -19.19 3.53 -21.69
C MET A 102 -19.98 2.32 -21.17
N LEU A 103 -19.65 1.12 -21.67
CA LEU A 103 -20.12 -0.15 -21.14
C LEU A 103 -19.21 -0.60 -19.99
N VAL A 104 -19.74 -0.76 -18.80
CA VAL A 104 -19.01 -1.26 -17.63
C VAL A 104 -19.22 -2.77 -17.51
N VAL A 105 -18.12 -3.54 -17.46
CA VAL A 105 -18.13 -5.00 -17.29
C VAL A 105 -17.36 -5.41 -16.03
N SER A 106 -17.98 -6.18 -15.15
CA SER A 106 -17.44 -6.46 -13.80
C SER A 106 -17.42 -7.96 -13.44
N THR A 107 -17.25 -8.83 -14.44
CA THR A 107 -17.08 -10.28 -14.25
C THR A 107 -15.76 -10.76 -14.82
N ALA A 108 -15.15 -11.78 -14.20
CA ALA A 108 -13.89 -12.36 -14.68
C ALA A 108 -14.03 -12.92 -16.11
N GLN A 109 -15.21 -13.43 -16.45
CA GLN A 109 -15.49 -13.98 -17.77
C GLN A 109 -15.59 -12.87 -18.83
N ALA A 110 -16.28 -11.76 -18.57
CA ALA A 110 -16.30 -10.61 -19.49
C ALA A 110 -14.90 -9.99 -19.67
N LEU A 111 -14.11 -9.90 -18.60
CA LEU A 111 -12.72 -9.44 -18.70
C LEU A 111 -11.87 -10.40 -19.55
N LYS A 112 -12.11 -11.71 -19.49
CA LYS A 112 -11.46 -12.71 -20.33
C LYS A 112 -11.85 -12.58 -21.80
N ASP A 113 -13.11 -12.28 -22.09
CA ASP A 113 -13.55 -12.00 -23.45
C ASP A 113 -12.82 -10.80 -24.04
N VAL A 114 -12.81 -9.69 -23.30
CA VAL A 114 -12.21 -8.43 -23.74
C VAL A 114 -10.69 -8.51 -23.84
N LEU A 115 -10.02 -9.10 -22.85
CA LEU A 115 -8.55 -9.08 -22.76
C LEU A 115 -7.85 -10.25 -23.44
N LYS A 116 -8.56 -11.35 -23.73
CA LYS A 116 -7.96 -12.55 -24.34
C LYS A 116 -8.70 -13.00 -25.61
N HIS A 117 -9.97 -13.38 -25.50
CA HIS A 117 -10.66 -14.04 -26.62
C HIS A 117 -10.87 -13.10 -27.82
N GLN A 118 -11.19 -11.84 -27.55
CA GLN A 118 -11.49 -10.82 -28.55
C GLN A 118 -10.49 -9.66 -28.50
N PHE A 119 -9.24 -9.93 -28.12
CA PHE A 119 -8.21 -8.91 -27.88
C PHE A 119 -8.06 -7.89 -29.02
N MET A 120 -8.08 -8.36 -30.28
CA MET A 120 -7.95 -7.48 -31.45
C MET A 120 -9.19 -6.61 -31.69
N ASN A 121 -10.36 -6.99 -31.17
CA ASN A 121 -11.59 -6.21 -31.26
C ASN A 121 -11.69 -5.11 -30.19
N PHE A 122 -10.86 -5.18 -29.16
CA PHE A 122 -10.86 -4.26 -28.02
C PHE A 122 -9.50 -3.54 -27.83
N PRO A 123 -9.02 -2.75 -28.80
CA PRO A 123 -7.89 -1.84 -28.58
C PRO A 123 -8.24 -0.74 -27.56
N LYS A 124 -7.29 0.14 -27.24
CA LYS A 124 -7.57 1.36 -26.43
C LYS A 124 -8.50 2.34 -27.14
N GLY A 125 -8.38 2.43 -28.46
CA GLY A 125 -9.22 3.29 -29.29
C GLY A 125 -8.75 4.75 -29.37
N PRO A 126 -9.39 5.56 -30.22
CA PRO A 126 -8.96 6.92 -30.52
C PRO A 126 -9.09 7.87 -29.31
N HIS A 127 -10.12 7.71 -28.49
CA HIS A 127 -10.37 8.58 -27.34
C HIS A 127 -9.26 8.47 -26.28
N VAL A 128 -8.85 7.25 -25.93
CA VAL A 128 -7.76 7.01 -24.96
C VAL A 128 -6.44 7.51 -25.53
N LYS A 129 -6.15 7.24 -26.81
CA LYS A 129 -4.94 7.72 -27.49
C LYS A 129 -4.83 9.24 -27.46
N GLU A 130 -5.89 9.96 -27.82
CA GLU A 130 -5.89 11.42 -27.84
C GLU A 130 -5.69 12.00 -26.43
N ASN A 131 -6.39 11.47 -25.43
CA ASN A 131 -6.30 11.98 -24.07
C ASN A 131 -4.90 11.78 -23.47
N MET A 132 -4.26 10.62 -23.73
CA MET A 132 -2.96 10.27 -23.15
C MET A 132 -1.75 10.81 -23.94
N LYS A 133 -1.96 11.33 -25.16
CA LYS A 133 -0.87 11.66 -26.09
C LYS A 133 0.16 12.65 -25.52
N ASP A 134 -0.27 13.71 -24.86
CA ASP A 134 0.65 14.76 -24.40
C ASP A 134 1.60 14.24 -23.30
N LEU A 135 1.11 13.36 -22.42
CA LEU A 135 1.92 12.78 -21.35
C LEU A 135 2.73 11.57 -21.85
N LEU A 136 2.09 10.59 -22.50
CA LEU A 136 2.70 9.29 -22.79
C LEU A 136 3.21 9.13 -24.22
N GLY A 137 2.94 10.10 -25.09
CA GLY A 137 3.25 10.04 -26.52
C GLY A 137 2.76 8.77 -27.18
N ASP A 138 3.61 8.18 -28.02
CA ASP A 138 3.39 6.89 -28.69
C ASP A 138 3.97 5.70 -27.89
N GLY A 139 4.12 5.84 -26.57
CA GLY A 139 4.65 4.79 -25.71
C GLY A 139 3.69 3.63 -25.43
N ILE A 140 4.20 2.58 -24.79
CA ILE A 140 3.59 1.25 -24.70
C ILE A 140 2.21 1.24 -24.04
N PHE A 141 1.92 2.23 -23.18
CA PHE A 141 0.62 2.40 -22.53
C PHE A 141 -0.37 3.25 -23.31
N ALA A 142 0.04 3.94 -24.38
CA ALA A 142 -0.82 4.76 -25.21
C ALA A 142 -1.18 4.09 -26.55
N VAL A 143 -0.32 3.23 -27.10
CA VAL A 143 -0.50 2.66 -28.45
C VAL A 143 -1.15 1.27 -28.49
N ASP A 144 -1.54 0.87 -29.72
CA ASP A 144 -2.08 -0.45 -30.07
C ASP A 144 -1.41 -0.98 -31.36
N GLY A 145 -1.75 -2.21 -31.76
CA GLY A 145 -1.34 -2.78 -33.04
C GLY A 145 0.16 -3.04 -33.14
N VAL A 146 0.73 -2.80 -34.34
CA VAL A 146 2.13 -3.10 -34.64
C VAL A 146 3.10 -2.32 -33.75
N LYS A 147 2.85 -1.01 -33.51
CA LYS A 147 3.68 -0.19 -32.61
C LYS A 147 3.74 -0.79 -31.19
N TRP A 148 2.58 -1.17 -30.64
CA TRP A 148 2.51 -1.79 -29.32
C TRP A 148 3.22 -3.15 -29.29
N ALA A 149 2.98 -4.01 -30.29
CA ALA A 149 3.59 -5.34 -30.37
C ALA A 149 5.11 -5.22 -30.41
N HIS A 150 5.64 -4.30 -31.21
CA HIS A 150 7.07 -4.05 -31.30
C HIS A 150 7.67 -3.62 -29.95
N GLN A 151 7.12 -2.57 -29.31
CA GLN A 151 7.60 -2.11 -28.00
C GLN A 151 7.46 -3.19 -26.92
N ARG A 152 6.39 -4.00 -26.99
CA ARG A 152 6.16 -5.13 -26.09
C ARG A 152 7.25 -6.20 -26.25
N ASP A 153 7.65 -6.53 -27.47
CA ASP A 153 8.69 -7.53 -27.73
C ASP A 153 10.06 -7.05 -27.23
N VAL A 154 10.44 -5.81 -27.53
CA VAL A 154 11.69 -5.21 -27.02
C VAL A 154 11.71 -5.18 -25.50
N ALA A 155 10.61 -4.75 -24.87
CA ALA A 155 10.51 -4.75 -23.41
C ALA A 155 10.50 -6.18 -22.81
N ARG A 156 9.92 -7.18 -23.49
CA ARG A 156 10.00 -8.58 -23.02
C ARG A 156 11.42 -9.08 -23.00
N GLU A 157 12.21 -8.77 -24.02
CA GLU A 157 13.61 -9.17 -24.09
C GLU A 157 14.42 -8.49 -22.97
N LEU A 158 14.25 -7.19 -22.80
CA LEU A 158 14.89 -6.41 -21.75
C LEU A 158 14.67 -7.02 -20.36
N PHE A 159 13.42 -7.37 -20.04
CA PHE A 159 13.02 -7.94 -18.75
C PHE A 159 13.44 -9.41 -18.55
N ARG A 160 14.01 -10.08 -19.57
CA ARG A 160 14.58 -11.44 -19.43
C ARG A 160 16.06 -11.43 -19.07
N THR A 161 16.76 -10.32 -19.33
CA THR A 161 18.20 -10.18 -19.11
C THR A 161 18.56 -10.35 -17.62
N GLN A 162 19.71 -10.97 -17.36
CA GLN A 162 20.21 -11.15 -15.99
C GLN A 162 20.73 -9.82 -15.44
N GLU A 163 21.34 -9.03 -16.32
CA GLU A 163 21.93 -7.71 -16.07
C GLU A 163 20.89 -6.74 -15.51
N LEU A 164 19.69 -6.69 -16.09
CA LEU A 164 18.62 -5.86 -15.54
C LEU A 164 18.21 -6.33 -14.15
N ARG A 165 18.06 -7.64 -13.92
CA ARG A 165 17.67 -8.17 -12.60
C ARG A 165 18.69 -7.81 -11.52
N GLU A 166 19.97 -7.88 -11.84
CA GLU A 166 21.07 -7.53 -10.93
C GLU A 166 21.06 -6.03 -10.61
N CYS A 167 20.99 -5.17 -11.65
CA CYS A 167 20.88 -3.72 -11.50
C CYS A 167 19.69 -3.33 -10.62
N MET A 168 18.51 -3.93 -10.86
CA MET A 168 17.32 -3.70 -10.05
C MET A 168 17.49 -4.11 -8.60
N THR A 169 18.04 -5.30 -8.35
CA THR A 169 18.22 -5.81 -7.00
C THR A 169 19.18 -4.94 -6.20
N GLU A 170 20.27 -4.50 -6.81
CA GLU A 170 21.26 -3.64 -6.17
C GLU A 170 20.66 -2.26 -5.84
N ALA A 171 19.98 -1.63 -6.80
CA ALA A 171 19.34 -0.33 -6.61
C ALA A 171 18.26 -0.40 -5.52
N ILE A 172 17.35 -1.38 -5.58
CA ILE A 172 16.30 -1.56 -4.57
C ILE A 172 16.92 -1.73 -3.18
N THR A 173 17.97 -2.56 -3.07
CA THR A 173 18.65 -2.80 -1.79
C THR A 173 19.23 -1.51 -1.22
N ARG A 174 20.00 -0.78 -2.04
CA ARG A 174 20.67 0.47 -1.64
C ARG A 174 19.68 1.53 -1.16
N HIS A 175 18.60 1.72 -1.91
CA HIS A 175 17.57 2.70 -1.56
C HIS A 175 16.69 2.24 -0.41
N THR A 176 16.51 0.93 -0.22
CA THR A 176 15.76 0.39 0.94
C THR A 176 16.54 0.65 2.23
N MET A 177 17.86 0.51 2.21
CA MET A 177 18.72 0.92 3.33
C MET A 177 18.59 2.43 3.61
N ALA A 178 18.60 3.26 2.56
CA ALA A 178 18.43 4.71 2.72
C ALA A 178 17.06 5.06 3.32
N LEU A 179 15.99 4.39 2.89
CA LEU A 179 14.64 4.54 3.44
C LEU A 179 14.60 4.12 4.92
N HIS A 180 15.20 2.98 5.25
CA HIS A 180 15.33 2.51 6.62
C HIS A 180 16.06 3.53 7.50
N ASP A 181 17.16 4.12 7.04
CA ASP A 181 17.92 5.12 7.80
C ASP A 181 17.12 6.41 8.06
N VAL A 182 16.35 6.86 7.07
CA VAL A 182 15.44 8.00 7.24
C VAL A 182 14.39 7.68 8.29
N LEU A 183 13.74 6.51 8.20
CA LEU A 183 12.73 6.07 9.16
C LEU A 183 13.31 5.85 10.57
N LYS A 184 14.53 5.32 10.70
CA LYS A 184 15.26 5.19 11.99
C LYS A 184 15.42 6.56 12.66
N LYS A 185 15.82 7.60 11.90
CA LYS A 185 15.96 8.97 12.41
C LYS A 185 14.62 9.60 12.79
N VAL A 186 13.57 9.35 12.01
CA VAL A 186 12.21 9.84 12.33
C VAL A 186 11.69 9.18 13.60
N CYS A 187 11.85 7.85 13.71
CA CYS A 187 11.46 7.05 14.87
C CYS A 187 12.19 7.52 16.14
N ALA A 188 13.51 7.69 16.09
CA ALA A 188 14.31 8.16 17.24
C ALA A 188 13.91 9.56 17.74
N ARG A 189 13.32 10.39 16.86
CA ARG A 189 12.83 11.73 17.20
C ARG A 189 11.36 11.76 17.59
N ASN A 190 10.67 10.61 17.56
CA ASN A 190 9.23 10.47 17.80
C ASN A 190 8.38 11.49 17.00
N ARG A 191 8.70 11.68 15.72
CA ARG A 191 7.98 12.61 14.84
C ARG A 191 7.07 11.87 13.87
N SER A 192 5.97 12.53 13.50
CA SER A 192 5.15 12.10 12.37
C SER A 192 5.84 12.41 11.04
N VAL A 193 5.67 11.54 10.05
CA VAL A 193 6.18 11.73 8.69
C VAL A 193 5.11 11.37 7.66
N ASN A 194 5.03 12.12 6.57
CA ASN A 194 4.20 11.75 5.43
C ASN A 194 4.84 10.58 4.69
N LEU A 195 4.37 9.36 4.96
CA LEU A 195 4.90 8.13 4.40
C LEU A 195 4.63 8.02 2.90
N TYR A 196 3.48 8.49 2.42
CA TYR A 196 3.18 8.49 0.98
C TYR A 196 4.22 9.29 0.20
N LYS A 197 4.54 10.51 0.65
CA LYS A 197 5.59 11.33 0.04
C LYS A 197 6.96 10.64 0.09
N LEU A 198 7.31 10.04 1.22
CA LEU A 198 8.60 9.37 1.39
C LEU A 198 8.74 8.16 0.46
N LEU A 199 7.68 7.35 0.33
CA LEU A 199 7.64 6.21 -0.59
C LEU A 199 7.66 6.65 -2.05
N SER A 200 7.02 7.77 -2.40
CA SER A 200 7.12 8.37 -3.73
C SER A 200 8.55 8.83 -4.05
N CYS A 201 9.25 9.46 -3.10
CA CYS A 201 10.66 9.80 -3.27
C CYS A 201 11.54 8.54 -3.41
N PHE A 202 11.30 7.52 -2.57
CA PHE A 202 11.98 6.23 -2.66
C PHE A 202 11.82 5.57 -4.04
N SER A 203 10.58 5.37 -4.51
CA SER A 203 10.34 4.73 -5.80
C SER A 203 10.84 5.58 -6.97
N THR A 204 10.85 6.92 -6.82
CA THR A 204 11.48 7.78 -7.83
C THR A 204 12.98 7.51 -7.93
N GLU A 205 13.71 7.49 -6.82
CA GLU A 205 15.16 7.21 -6.84
C GLU A 205 15.48 5.82 -7.33
N VAL A 206 14.77 4.81 -6.84
CA VAL A 206 14.93 3.42 -7.28
C VAL A 206 14.79 3.35 -8.80
N PHE A 207 13.72 3.94 -9.36
CA PHE A 207 13.50 3.86 -10.79
C PHE A 207 14.43 4.74 -11.61
N THR A 208 14.83 5.93 -11.16
CA THR A 208 15.80 6.73 -11.92
C THR A 208 17.19 6.09 -11.93
N ASP A 209 17.55 5.43 -10.84
CA ASP A 209 18.80 4.68 -10.71
C ASP A 209 18.79 3.44 -11.62
N ILE A 210 17.76 2.59 -11.53
CA ILE A 210 17.60 1.43 -12.40
C ILE A 210 17.54 1.84 -13.88
N SER A 211 16.74 2.86 -14.17
CA SER A 211 16.41 3.20 -15.55
C SER A 211 17.55 3.91 -16.26
N PHE A 212 18.29 4.75 -15.52
CA PHE A 212 19.23 5.70 -16.12
C PHE A 212 20.60 5.74 -15.45
N GLY A 213 20.79 5.03 -14.33
CA GLY A 213 22.00 5.14 -13.50
C GLY A 213 22.11 6.49 -12.78
N VAL A 214 20.99 7.17 -12.53
CA VAL A 214 20.96 8.52 -11.93
C VAL A 214 20.28 8.48 -10.56
N THR A 215 21.01 8.92 -9.52
CA THR A 215 20.46 9.09 -8.17
C THR A 215 20.08 10.55 -7.92
N LEU A 216 18.80 10.82 -7.66
CA LEU A 216 18.27 12.18 -7.51
C LEU A 216 18.35 12.75 -6.07
N ASN A 217 18.72 11.95 -5.07
CA ASN A 217 18.88 12.32 -3.65
C ASN A 217 17.68 13.02 -2.97
N CYS A 218 16.47 12.92 -3.54
CA CYS A 218 15.20 13.39 -2.97
C CYS A 218 14.74 12.63 -1.69
N LEU A 219 15.09 11.36 -1.51
CA LEU A 219 14.70 10.52 -0.37
C LEU A 219 15.37 10.98 0.91
N ARG A 220 16.71 11.06 0.91
CA ARG A 220 17.49 11.51 2.10
C ARG A 220 17.24 12.98 2.41
N ALA A 221 17.02 13.81 1.39
CA ALA A 221 16.66 15.21 1.55
C ALA A 221 15.20 15.41 2.00
N ASN A 222 14.35 14.38 1.91
CA ASN A 222 12.90 14.45 2.13
C ASN A 222 12.24 15.63 1.36
N LYS A 223 12.74 15.88 0.15
CA LYS A 223 12.36 17.03 -0.68
C LYS A 223 11.85 16.53 -2.02
N GLU A 224 10.60 16.88 -2.33
CA GLU A 224 10.02 16.62 -3.64
C GLU A 224 10.68 17.51 -4.69
N LEU A 225 11.01 16.92 -5.83
CA LEU A 225 11.62 17.62 -6.96
C LEU A 225 10.55 18.26 -7.85
N PRO A 226 10.85 19.37 -8.54
CA PRO A 226 9.92 19.99 -9.49
C PRO A 226 9.35 19.00 -10.51
N PHE A 227 10.22 18.16 -11.08
CA PHE A 227 9.85 17.05 -11.96
C PHE A 227 8.79 16.12 -11.34
N GLN A 228 8.95 15.71 -10.07
CA GLN A 228 7.99 14.80 -9.41
C GLN A 228 6.61 15.46 -9.27
N ALA A 229 6.58 16.71 -8.83
CA ALA A 229 5.35 17.46 -8.67
C ALA A 229 4.65 17.72 -10.03
N ALA A 230 5.42 18.03 -11.07
CA ALA A 230 4.92 18.19 -12.44
C ALA A 230 4.33 16.88 -12.97
N PHE A 231 5.01 15.76 -12.75
CA PHE A 231 4.54 14.44 -13.19
C PHE A 231 3.23 14.02 -12.52
N ASP A 232 3.12 14.23 -11.20
CA ASP A 232 1.90 13.91 -10.43
C ASP A 232 0.72 14.80 -10.83
N ARG A 233 0.96 16.10 -11.09
CA ARG A 233 -0.07 16.99 -11.65
C ARG A 233 -0.46 16.59 -13.07
N ALA A 234 0.50 16.28 -13.93
CA ALA A 234 0.24 15.89 -15.32
C ALA A 234 -0.64 14.65 -15.41
N GLN A 235 -0.43 13.64 -14.55
CA GLN A 235 -1.31 12.47 -14.46
C GLN A 235 -2.74 12.84 -14.06
N ARG A 236 -2.92 13.66 -13.02
CA ARG A 236 -4.26 14.11 -12.58
C ARG A 236 -4.99 14.91 -13.65
N LEU A 237 -4.29 15.85 -14.29
CA LEU A 237 -4.82 16.68 -15.37
C LEU A 237 -5.18 15.83 -16.60
N THR A 238 -4.34 14.87 -16.96
CA THR A 238 -4.63 13.91 -18.03
C THR A 238 -5.84 13.04 -17.70
N ALA A 239 -5.99 12.58 -16.44
CA ALA A 239 -7.15 11.83 -15.99
C ALA A 239 -8.47 12.63 -16.10
N GLN A 240 -8.41 13.95 -15.87
CA GLN A 240 -9.59 14.84 -16.00
C GLN A 240 -10.16 14.86 -17.43
N ARG A 241 -9.35 14.60 -18.46
CA ARG A 241 -9.83 14.53 -19.85
C ARG A 241 -10.82 13.37 -20.09
N PHE A 242 -10.82 12.34 -19.25
CA PHE A 242 -11.76 11.20 -19.36
C PHE A 242 -13.15 11.48 -18.78
N VAL A 243 -13.28 12.52 -17.96
CA VAL A 243 -14.54 12.92 -17.32
C VAL A 243 -15.01 14.30 -17.79
N ARG A 244 -14.34 14.89 -18.79
CA ARG A 244 -14.69 16.19 -19.38
C ARG A 244 -15.00 16.06 -20.87
N PRO A 245 -16.00 16.79 -21.38
CA PRO A 245 -16.29 16.81 -22.80
C PRO A 245 -15.08 17.19 -23.65
N ARG A 246 -14.90 16.50 -24.79
CA ARG A 246 -13.75 16.70 -25.67
C ARG A 246 -13.59 18.16 -26.12
N TRP A 247 -14.69 18.81 -26.48
CA TRP A 247 -14.69 20.20 -26.93
C TRP A 247 -14.22 21.17 -25.85
N PHE A 248 -14.51 20.89 -24.57
CA PHE A 248 -14.22 21.78 -23.46
C PHE A 248 -12.73 21.86 -23.18
N TRP A 249 -12.07 20.71 -23.02
CA TRP A 249 -10.63 20.70 -22.76
C TRP A 249 -9.82 21.11 -24.01
N LYS A 250 -10.28 20.78 -25.23
CA LYS A 250 -9.64 21.27 -26.46
C LYS A 250 -9.72 22.79 -26.61
N MET A 251 -10.82 23.39 -26.19
CA MET A 251 -10.95 24.85 -26.13
C MET A 251 -9.97 25.44 -25.10
N GLN A 252 -9.90 24.89 -23.89
CA GLN A 252 -8.93 25.32 -22.86
C GLN A 252 -7.48 25.24 -23.37
N GLN A 253 -7.13 24.13 -24.04
CA GLN A 253 -5.81 23.93 -24.65
C GLN A 253 -5.51 24.99 -25.72
N ARG A 254 -6.47 25.30 -26.61
CA ARG A 254 -6.28 26.30 -27.69
C ARG A 254 -6.14 27.72 -27.16
N LEU A 255 -6.85 28.05 -26.08
CA LEU A 255 -6.83 29.39 -25.48
C LEU A 255 -5.66 29.58 -24.49
N GLY A 256 -4.93 28.51 -24.14
CA GLY A 256 -3.88 28.57 -23.11
C GLY A 256 -4.44 28.93 -21.73
N LEU A 257 -5.57 28.32 -21.34
CA LEU A 257 -6.26 28.65 -20.10
C LEU A 257 -6.45 27.44 -19.17
N GLY A 258 -6.37 27.72 -17.87
CA GLY A 258 -6.77 26.80 -16.81
C GLY A 258 -5.92 25.53 -16.73
N SER A 259 -6.59 24.41 -16.48
CA SER A 259 -5.95 23.11 -16.23
C SER A 259 -5.12 22.59 -17.40
N GLU A 260 -5.45 22.98 -18.64
CA GLU A 260 -4.74 22.53 -19.84
C GLU A 260 -3.45 23.31 -20.07
N ASP A 261 -3.42 24.61 -19.72
CA ASP A 261 -2.18 25.40 -19.74
C ASP A 261 -1.17 24.88 -18.72
N GLN A 262 -1.64 24.62 -17.49
CA GLN A 262 -0.82 24.00 -16.45
C GLN A 262 -0.28 22.63 -16.88
N LEU A 263 -1.08 21.82 -17.58
CA LEU A 263 -0.61 20.54 -18.12
C LEU A 263 0.52 20.76 -19.13
N GLN A 264 0.44 21.75 -20.02
CA GLN A 264 1.53 22.04 -20.96
C GLN A 264 2.81 22.50 -20.25
N LEU A 265 2.70 23.28 -19.18
CA LEU A 265 3.86 23.65 -18.35
C LEU A 265 4.48 22.43 -17.67
N ASP A 266 3.66 21.55 -17.12
CA ASP A 266 4.12 20.31 -16.50
C ASP A 266 4.79 19.37 -17.53
N ILE A 267 4.23 19.25 -18.75
CA ILE A 267 4.86 18.49 -19.84
C ILE A 267 6.22 19.06 -20.22
N LYS A 268 6.38 20.39 -20.28
CA LYS A 268 7.68 21.01 -20.57
C LYS A 268 8.74 20.68 -19.51
N GLU A 269 8.39 20.72 -18.24
CA GLU A 269 9.29 20.34 -17.13
C GLU A 269 9.69 18.86 -17.20
N ILE A 270 8.72 17.99 -17.50
CA ILE A 270 8.94 16.56 -17.69
C ILE A 270 9.88 16.32 -18.87
N ASP A 271 9.60 16.94 -20.02
CA ASP A 271 10.39 16.79 -21.24
C ASP A 271 11.82 17.29 -21.04
N ALA A 272 12.01 18.45 -20.40
CA ALA A 272 13.34 18.98 -20.09
C ALA A 272 14.16 18.01 -19.23
N THR A 273 13.55 17.45 -18.18
CA THR A 273 14.21 16.49 -17.29
C THR A 273 14.52 15.18 -18.01
N VAL A 274 13.56 14.63 -18.75
CA VAL A 274 13.70 13.38 -19.49
C VAL A 274 14.77 13.50 -20.57
N MET A 275 14.77 14.59 -21.34
CA MET A 275 15.78 14.80 -22.38
C MET A 275 17.17 15.00 -21.80
N SER A 276 17.31 15.66 -20.64
CA SER A 276 18.59 15.75 -19.93
C SER A 276 19.13 14.37 -19.54
N ILE A 277 18.25 13.49 -19.04
CA ILE A 277 18.59 12.11 -18.70
C ILE A 277 19.02 11.31 -19.94
N VAL A 278 18.24 11.38 -21.03
CA VAL A 278 18.55 10.70 -22.30
C VAL A 278 19.94 11.15 -22.80
N GLN A 279 20.20 12.45 -22.80
CA GLN A 279 21.48 13.00 -23.22
C GLN A 279 22.63 12.47 -22.36
N GLN A 280 22.47 12.42 -21.04
CA GLN A 280 23.49 11.92 -20.14
C GLN A 280 23.82 10.44 -20.39
N VAL A 281 22.79 9.61 -20.63
CA VAL A 281 22.97 8.18 -20.95
C VAL A 281 23.69 8.01 -22.29
N LEU A 282 23.34 8.79 -23.31
CA LEU A 282 24.00 8.73 -24.62
C LEU A 282 25.47 9.15 -24.54
N VAL A 283 25.79 10.23 -23.82
CA VAL A 283 27.17 10.69 -23.60
C VAL A 283 27.98 9.64 -22.84
N ASN A 284 27.45 9.09 -21.75
CA ASN A 284 28.15 8.06 -20.97
C ASN A 284 28.47 6.82 -21.81
N ARG A 285 27.56 6.43 -22.71
CA ARG A 285 27.78 5.31 -23.63
C ARG A 285 28.87 5.61 -24.66
N ALA A 286 28.91 6.82 -25.22
CA ALA A 286 29.95 7.22 -26.16
C ALA A 286 31.36 7.24 -25.55
N LEU A 287 31.47 7.51 -24.24
CA LEU A 287 32.74 7.59 -23.52
C LEU A 287 33.27 6.25 -22.99
N THR A 288 32.50 5.15 -23.09
CA THR A 288 32.89 3.84 -22.54
C THR A 288 33.43 2.93 -23.67
N PRO A 289 34.72 2.55 -23.68
CA PRO A 289 35.31 1.70 -24.74
C PRO A 289 34.71 0.29 -24.80
N GLU A 290 34.70 -0.33 -25.99
CA GLU A 290 34.07 -1.64 -26.29
C GLU A 290 34.70 -2.84 -25.54
N ASP A 291 35.89 -2.72 -24.95
CA ASP A 291 36.68 -3.85 -24.42
C ASP A 291 36.62 -4.08 -22.89
N GLY A 292 35.65 -3.53 -22.17
CA GLY A 292 35.53 -3.84 -20.74
C GLY A 292 34.19 -3.44 -20.13
N LYS A 293 33.33 -4.44 -19.91
CA LYS A 293 32.05 -4.42 -19.16
C LYS A 293 31.65 -3.01 -18.71
N ALA A 294 30.76 -2.36 -19.46
CA ALA A 294 30.24 -1.05 -19.13
C ALA A 294 29.83 -1.00 -17.65
N LYS A 295 30.59 -0.26 -16.82
CA LYS A 295 30.37 -0.19 -15.36
C LYS A 295 29.05 0.48 -14.98
N ASN A 296 28.33 1.08 -15.93
CA ASN A 296 27.07 1.80 -15.75
C ASN A 296 25.95 1.22 -16.63
N LEU A 297 25.59 -0.04 -16.41
CA LEU A 297 24.44 -0.67 -17.06
C LEU A 297 23.13 -0.10 -16.47
N SER A 298 22.29 0.49 -17.33
CA SER A 298 20.96 0.98 -16.98
C SER A 298 19.90 0.35 -17.88
N MET A 299 18.63 0.41 -17.49
CA MET A 299 17.54 -0.12 -18.32
C MET A 299 17.50 0.55 -19.69
N LEU A 300 17.74 1.87 -19.77
CA LEU A 300 17.81 2.59 -21.04
C LEU A 300 19.02 2.15 -21.87
N SER A 301 20.17 1.91 -21.24
CA SER A 301 21.37 1.43 -21.95
C SER A 301 21.13 0.05 -22.57
N LEU A 302 20.59 -0.89 -21.78
CA LEU A 302 20.22 -2.23 -22.24
C LEU A 302 19.15 -2.21 -23.33
N PHE A 303 18.17 -1.30 -23.20
CA PHE A 303 17.14 -1.10 -24.22
C PHE A 303 17.74 -0.67 -25.56
N LEU A 304 18.70 0.27 -25.54
CA LEU A 304 19.43 0.70 -26.74
C LEU A 304 20.25 -0.44 -27.35
N ASP A 305 20.87 -1.30 -26.52
CA ASP A 305 21.61 -2.48 -26.99
C ASP A 305 20.71 -3.48 -27.72
N ILE A 306 19.49 -3.70 -27.23
CA ILE A 306 18.49 -4.56 -27.87
C ILE A 306 18.03 -3.96 -29.19
N LEU A 307 17.79 -2.65 -29.24
CA LEU A 307 17.42 -1.95 -30.47
C LEU A 307 18.51 -2.02 -31.54
N ALA A 308 19.78 -1.89 -31.14
CA ALA A 308 20.93 -1.95 -32.03
C ALA A 308 21.06 -3.32 -32.73
N LYS A 309 20.76 -4.40 -32.00
CA LYS A 309 20.81 -5.78 -32.50
C LYS A 309 19.63 -6.14 -33.41
N SER A 310 18.54 -5.36 -33.38
CA SER A 310 17.36 -5.63 -34.20
C SER A 310 17.50 -4.96 -35.58
N PRO A 311 17.53 -5.75 -36.68
CA PRO A 311 17.66 -5.20 -38.03
C PRO A 311 16.45 -4.36 -38.47
N LYS A 312 15.31 -4.46 -37.77
CA LYS A 312 14.08 -3.72 -38.06
C LYS A 312 14.04 -2.29 -37.48
N THR A 313 15.06 -1.86 -36.75
CA THR A 313 14.97 -0.70 -35.83
C THR A 313 16.12 0.30 -35.88
N LYS A 314 17.03 0.19 -36.86
CA LYS A 314 18.19 1.11 -36.95
C LYS A 314 17.78 2.59 -37.00
N GLU A 315 16.66 2.92 -37.64
CA GLU A 315 16.18 4.32 -37.76
C GLU A 315 15.59 4.88 -36.45
N GLN A 316 15.04 4.03 -35.57
CA GLN A 316 14.36 4.46 -34.33
C GLN A 316 15.30 4.51 -33.12
N GLN A 317 16.52 3.98 -33.24
CA GLN A 317 17.45 3.82 -32.11
C GLN A 317 17.80 5.15 -31.42
N TYR A 318 17.86 6.24 -32.19
CA TYR A 318 18.28 7.56 -31.71
C TYR A 318 17.24 8.66 -31.94
N ASP A 319 15.99 8.29 -32.27
CA ASP A 319 14.90 9.27 -32.37
C ASP A 319 14.59 9.86 -30.98
N PRO A 320 14.83 11.17 -30.76
CA PRO A 320 14.62 11.81 -29.47
C PRO A 320 13.17 11.68 -28.97
N VAL A 321 12.19 11.72 -29.86
CA VAL A 321 10.76 11.63 -29.51
C VAL A 321 10.44 10.22 -29.02
N TYR A 322 10.92 9.21 -29.75
CA TYR A 322 10.73 7.82 -29.35
C TYR A 322 11.41 7.51 -28.01
N LEU A 323 12.64 7.97 -27.79
CA LEU A 323 13.35 7.79 -26.53
C LEU A 323 12.65 8.49 -25.37
N ARG A 324 12.18 9.73 -25.58
CA ARG A 324 11.35 10.45 -24.60
C ARG A 324 10.13 9.63 -24.20
N ASP A 325 9.41 9.08 -25.18
CA ASP A 325 8.20 8.30 -24.92
C ASP A 325 8.50 7.00 -24.16
N VAL A 326 9.57 6.30 -24.52
CA VAL A 326 10.03 5.11 -23.78
C VAL A 326 10.35 5.45 -22.33
N VAL A 327 11.14 6.51 -22.12
CA VAL A 327 11.57 6.95 -20.77
C VAL A 327 10.38 7.36 -19.91
N VAL A 328 9.47 8.18 -20.42
CA VAL A 328 8.28 8.61 -19.67
C VAL A 328 7.41 7.41 -19.31
N ASN A 329 7.22 6.45 -20.24
CA ASN A 329 6.41 5.27 -19.97
C ASN A 329 7.06 4.37 -18.90
N PHE A 330 8.38 4.19 -18.91
CA PHE A 330 9.07 3.46 -17.84
C PHE A 330 8.95 4.16 -16.48
N LEU A 331 9.03 5.49 -16.44
CA LEU A 331 8.83 6.27 -15.23
C LEU A 331 7.43 6.07 -14.64
N VAL A 332 6.36 6.21 -15.44
CA VAL A 332 4.98 5.95 -14.96
C VAL A 332 4.85 4.51 -14.43
N ALA A 333 5.37 3.53 -15.19
CA ALA A 333 5.22 2.12 -14.85
C ALA A 333 5.84 1.78 -13.50
N GLY A 334 7.04 2.29 -13.25
CA GLY A 334 7.84 1.92 -12.10
C GLY A 334 7.62 2.77 -10.87
N ARG A 335 7.73 4.09 -11.04
CA ARG A 335 7.72 5.04 -9.93
C ARG A 335 6.39 5.02 -9.18
N ASP A 336 5.31 5.29 -9.91
CA ASP A 336 4.02 5.59 -9.28
C ASP A 336 3.34 4.32 -8.80
N THR A 337 3.38 3.24 -9.60
CA THR A 337 2.66 2.01 -9.24
C THR A 337 3.21 1.36 -7.99
N THR A 338 4.54 1.35 -7.81
CA THR A 338 5.22 0.81 -6.63
C THR A 338 5.00 1.70 -5.40
N ALA A 339 5.18 3.02 -5.52
CA ALA A 339 4.96 3.94 -4.40
C ALA A 339 3.55 3.81 -3.82
N GLN A 340 2.56 3.71 -4.71
CA GLN A 340 1.15 3.55 -4.34
C GLN A 340 0.88 2.18 -3.72
N ALA A 341 1.42 1.11 -4.30
CA ALA A 341 1.27 -0.24 -3.76
C ALA A 341 1.87 -0.36 -2.35
N LEU A 342 3.06 0.20 -2.10
CA LEU A 342 3.67 0.26 -0.77
C LEU A 342 2.81 1.10 0.20
N SER A 343 2.30 2.23 -0.26
CA SER A 343 1.49 3.12 0.59
C SER A 343 0.21 2.45 1.04
N TRP A 344 -0.53 1.84 0.11
CA TRP A 344 -1.73 1.06 0.43
C TRP A 344 -1.40 -0.21 1.23
N PHE A 345 -0.23 -0.81 1.03
CA PHE A 345 0.22 -1.95 1.83
C PHE A 345 0.39 -1.55 3.31
N PHE A 346 1.15 -0.49 3.59
CA PHE A 346 1.37 -0.03 4.96
C PHE A 346 0.08 0.51 5.60
N TYR A 347 -0.80 1.15 4.82
CA TYR A 347 -2.14 1.49 5.28
C TYR A 347 -2.91 0.25 5.74
N ASN A 348 -3.05 -0.77 4.88
CA ASN A 348 -3.80 -1.98 5.23
C ASN A 348 -3.17 -2.74 6.40
N VAL A 349 -1.84 -2.86 6.45
CA VAL A 349 -1.15 -3.51 7.58
C VAL A 349 -1.40 -2.75 8.89
N SER A 350 -1.27 -1.41 8.87
CA SER A 350 -1.54 -0.56 10.05
C SER A 350 -2.97 -0.67 10.55
N GLN A 351 -3.95 -0.91 9.66
CA GLN A 351 -5.35 -1.10 10.04
C GLN A 351 -5.68 -2.53 10.50
N ASN A 352 -4.73 -3.47 10.37
CA ASN A 352 -4.95 -4.88 10.65
C ASN A 352 -3.82 -5.45 11.53
N PRO A 353 -3.80 -5.17 12.85
CA PRO A 353 -2.76 -5.66 13.76
C PRO A 353 -2.58 -7.19 13.73
N ARG A 354 -3.67 -7.94 13.54
CA ARG A 354 -3.64 -9.40 13.33
C ARG A 354 -2.75 -9.80 12.15
N VAL A 355 -2.80 -9.04 11.05
CA VAL A 355 -2.00 -9.27 9.85
C VAL A 355 -0.55 -8.87 10.08
N GLU A 356 -0.30 -7.71 10.71
CA GLU A 356 1.05 -7.27 11.09
C GLU A 356 1.76 -8.32 11.95
N ASN A 357 1.09 -8.84 12.99
CA ASN A 357 1.63 -9.88 13.86
C ASN A 357 1.95 -11.17 13.10
N LYS A 358 1.09 -11.62 12.18
CA LYS A 358 1.37 -12.81 11.34
C LYS A 358 2.53 -12.59 10.37
N LEU A 359 2.61 -11.42 9.74
CA LEU A 359 3.74 -11.04 8.88
C LEU A 359 5.05 -11.10 9.64
N ARG A 360 5.09 -10.47 10.80
CA ARG A 360 6.30 -10.40 11.62
C ARG A 360 6.72 -11.79 12.10
N ARG A 361 5.78 -12.60 12.58
CA ARG A 361 6.06 -14.00 12.93
C ARG A 361 6.65 -14.79 11.77
N GLU A 362 6.13 -14.60 10.55
CA GLU A 362 6.70 -15.24 9.37
C GLU A 362 8.13 -14.75 9.09
N ILE A 363 8.35 -13.43 9.11
CA ILE A 363 9.65 -12.81 8.86
C ILE A 363 10.69 -13.34 9.87
N TYR A 364 10.36 -13.33 11.16
CA TYR A 364 11.29 -13.75 12.22
C TYR A 364 11.58 -15.24 12.20
N LYS A 365 10.58 -16.06 11.88
CA LYS A 365 10.77 -17.52 11.76
C LYS A 365 11.64 -17.88 10.56
N LYS A 366 11.47 -17.20 9.43
CA LYS A 366 12.12 -17.59 8.16
C LYS A 366 13.43 -16.86 7.91
N LEU A 367 13.59 -15.67 8.49
CA LEU A 367 14.71 -14.73 8.30
C LEU A 367 15.16 -14.15 9.65
N PRO A 368 15.60 -15.00 10.61
CA PRO A 368 16.01 -14.54 11.95
C PRO A 368 17.15 -13.52 11.92
N GLU A 369 18.00 -13.55 10.90
CA GLU A 369 19.07 -12.57 10.65
C GLU A 369 18.57 -11.12 10.52
N LEU A 370 17.32 -10.92 10.09
CA LEU A 370 16.71 -9.58 10.03
C LEU A 370 16.40 -9.00 11.41
N ILE A 371 16.45 -9.81 12.47
CA ILE A 371 16.22 -9.39 13.86
C ILE A 371 17.50 -8.83 14.47
N THR A 372 18.64 -9.46 14.21
CA THR A 372 19.91 -9.15 14.89
C THR A 372 20.77 -8.15 14.11
N ALA A 373 20.73 -8.16 12.78
CA ALA A 373 21.58 -7.31 11.96
C ALA A 373 21.12 -5.84 11.94
N GLU A 374 21.96 -4.88 12.37
CA GLU A 374 21.59 -3.46 12.54
C GLU A 374 20.88 -2.84 11.31
N CYS A 375 21.20 -3.31 10.11
CA CYS A 375 20.42 -3.12 8.89
C CYS A 375 20.62 -4.35 7.99
N CYS A 376 19.55 -5.02 7.60
CA CYS A 376 19.61 -6.07 6.59
C CYS A 376 18.40 -5.97 5.67
N VAL A 377 18.68 -5.80 4.38
CA VAL A 377 17.68 -6.02 3.33
C VAL A 377 17.80 -7.50 2.96
N PRO A 378 16.70 -8.28 3.01
CA PRO A 378 16.76 -9.68 2.64
C PRO A 378 17.13 -9.84 1.16
N THR A 379 17.81 -10.93 0.83
CA THR A 379 18.09 -11.33 -0.55
C THR A 379 16.82 -11.77 -1.28
N LEU A 380 16.89 -11.85 -2.61
CA LEU A 380 15.81 -12.36 -3.46
C LEU A 380 15.33 -13.75 -3.04
N GLN A 381 16.27 -14.65 -2.73
CA GLN A 381 15.97 -16.01 -2.35
C GLN A 381 15.28 -16.08 -0.98
N GLN A 382 15.68 -15.20 -0.06
CA GLN A 382 15.09 -15.09 1.27
C GLN A 382 13.63 -14.60 1.21
N VAL A 383 13.35 -13.51 0.49
CA VAL A 383 11.97 -12.98 0.40
C VAL A 383 11.01 -13.94 -0.31
N ASN A 384 11.49 -14.76 -1.24
CA ASN A 384 10.66 -15.79 -1.88
C ASN A 384 10.08 -16.82 -0.90
N ARG A 385 10.69 -16.98 0.29
CA ARG A 385 10.18 -17.88 1.34
C ARG A 385 9.00 -17.26 2.12
N LEU A 386 8.77 -15.95 2.04
CA LEU A 386 7.72 -15.23 2.78
C LEU A 386 6.37 -15.33 2.04
N VAL A 387 5.63 -16.40 2.34
CA VAL A 387 4.35 -16.74 1.71
C VAL A 387 3.24 -15.84 2.23
N TYR A 388 3.16 -15.63 3.54
CA TYR A 388 2.14 -14.75 4.12
C TYR A 388 2.36 -13.30 3.66
N LEU A 389 3.61 -12.84 3.56
CA LEU A 389 3.90 -11.52 2.97
C LEU A 389 3.40 -11.38 1.54
N GLU A 390 3.62 -12.40 0.69
CA GLU A 390 3.09 -12.39 -0.67
C GLU A 390 1.55 -12.36 -0.69
N ALA A 391 0.90 -13.08 0.23
CA ALA A 391 -0.55 -13.06 0.38
C ALA A 391 -1.08 -11.67 0.77
N VAL A 392 -0.39 -10.96 1.67
CA VAL A 392 -0.76 -9.58 2.07
C VAL A 392 -0.58 -8.61 0.92
N ILE A 393 0.50 -8.74 0.14
CA ILE A 393 0.72 -7.90 -1.06
C ILE A 393 -0.37 -8.16 -2.10
N LYS A 394 -0.70 -9.42 -2.37
CA LYS A 394 -1.79 -9.78 -3.31
C LYS A 394 -3.14 -9.25 -2.83
N GLU A 395 -3.43 -9.32 -1.53
CA GLU A 395 -4.66 -8.78 -0.96
C GLU A 395 -4.72 -7.25 -1.02
N THR A 396 -3.58 -6.59 -0.78
CA THR A 396 -3.44 -5.14 -0.95
C THR A 396 -3.74 -4.75 -2.39
N LEU A 397 -3.10 -5.38 -3.37
CA LEU A 397 -3.29 -5.08 -4.79
C LEU A 397 -4.68 -5.46 -5.31
N ARG A 398 -5.38 -6.40 -4.66
CA ARG A 398 -6.78 -6.73 -4.98
C ARG A 398 -7.70 -5.56 -4.63
N LEU A 399 -7.55 -5.00 -3.42
CA LEU A 399 -8.37 -3.88 -2.97
C LEU A 399 -7.88 -2.53 -3.52
N TYR A 400 -6.58 -2.33 -3.66
CA TYR A 400 -5.99 -1.06 -4.08
C TYR A 400 -5.06 -1.29 -5.27
N PRO A 401 -5.60 -1.69 -6.44
CA PRO A 401 -4.79 -1.83 -7.64
C PRO A 401 -4.31 -0.44 -8.09
N SER A 402 -3.00 -0.29 -8.33
CA SER A 402 -2.42 0.99 -8.77
C SER A 402 -3.02 1.50 -10.08
N MET A 403 -3.59 0.60 -10.90
CA MET A 403 -4.42 0.94 -12.07
C MET A 403 -5.88 0.60 -11.79
N PRO A 404 -6.74 1.59 -11.45
CA PRO A 404 -8.10 1.31 -11.00
C PRO A 404 -9.09 1.04 -12.15
N ILE A 405 -8.82 1.55 -13.36
CA ILE A 405 -9.66 1.38 -14.56
C ILE A 405 -8.77 1.09 -15.78
N SER A 406 -9.21 0.19 -16.67
CA SER A 406 -8.52 -0.11 -17.93
C SER A 406 -9.47 0.02 -19.14
N PRO A 407 -9.61 1.21 -19.74
CA PRO A 407 -10.55 1.44 -20.83
C PRO A 407 -10.14 0.71 -22.12
N LYS A 408 -11.13 0.27 -22.89
CA LYS A 408 -11.04 -0.36 -24.22
C LYS A 408 -12.08 0.24 -25.15
N TYR A 409 -12.00 -0.09 -26.43
CA TYR A 409 -12.86 0.42 -27.47
C TYR A 409 -13.24 -0.71 -28.43
N ALA A 410 -14.54 -0.94 -28.64
CA ALA A 410 -15.01 -1.95 -29.59
C ALA A 410 -14.85 -1.43 -31.02
N VAL A 411 -14.02 -2.09 -31.84
CA VAL A 411 -13.85 -1.70 -33.26
C VAL A 411 -14.88 -2.34 -34.19
N ARG A 412 -15.47 -3.47 -33.80
CA ARG A 412 -16.57 -4.14 -34.50
C ARG A 412 -17.63 -4.57 -33.50
N ASP A 413 -18.85 -4.69 -34.01
CA ASP A 413 -19.97 -5.30 -33.31
C ASP A 413 -19.59 -6.70 -32.82
N THR A 414 -19.93 -7.00 -31.58
CA THR A 414 -19.65 -8.30 -30.99
C THR A 414 -20.62 -8.63 -29.85
N VAL A 415 -20.54 -9.87 -29.37
CA VAL A 415 -21.29 -10.38 -28.23
C VAL A 415 -20.29 -10.96 -27.21
N LEU A 416 -20.44 -10.59 -25.95
CA LEU A 416 -19.69 -11.18 -24.84
C LEU A 416 -20.27 -12.55 -24.50
N SER A 417 -19.52 -13.39 -23.78
CA SER A 417 -19.93 -14.76 -23.46
C SER A 417 -21.18 -14.87 -22.56
N ASP A 418 -21.62 -13.78 -21.94
CA ASP A 418 -22.90 -13.69 -21.21
C ASP A 418 -24.09 -13.27 -22.09
N GLY A 419 -23.89 -13.15 -23.41
CA GLY A 419 -24.89 -12.73 -24.38
C GLY A 419 -24.97 -11.21 -24.58
N THR A 420 -24.19 -10.41 -23.84
CA THR A 420 -24.23 -8.94 -23.94
C THR A 420 -23.71 -8.46 -25.28
N PHE A 421 -24.55 -7.75 -26.03
CA PHE A 421 -24.14 -7.11 -27.28
C PHE A 421 -23.34 -5.83 -27.04
N VAL A 422 -22.26 -5.66 -27.80
CA VAL A 422 -21.42 -4.46 -27.80
C VAL A 422 -21.30 -3.94 -29.22
N SER A 423 -21.85 -2.75 -29.49
CA SER A 423 -21.71 -2.09 -30.79
C SER A 423 -20.31 -1.54 -30.99
N ALA A 424 -19.86 -1.53 -32.25
CA ALA A 424 -18.69 -0.78 -32.68
C ALA A 424 -18.83 0.70 -32.26
N GLY A 425 -17.73 1.29 -31.77
CA GLY A 425 -17.74 2.64 -31.23
C GLY A 425 -17.92 2.74 -29.72
N THR A 426 -18.34 1.66 -29.06
CA THR A 426 -18.55 1.65 -27.61
C THR A 426 -17.22 1.62 -26.85
N MET A 427 -17.06 2.49 -25.85
CA MET A 427 -15.98 2.37 -24.87
C MET A 427 -16.34 1.28 -23.86
N VAL A 428 -15.42 0.34 -23.59
CA VAL A 428 -15.62 -0.69 -22.57
C VAL A 428 -14.72 -0.37 -21.37
N CYS A 429 -15.33 -0.17 -20.21
CA CYS A 429 -14.66 0.06 -18.95
C CYS A 429 -14.43 -1.27 -18.23
N LEU A 430 -13.16 -1.55 -17.93
CA LEU A 430 -12.75 -2.64 -17.05
C LEU A 430 -12.41 -2.03 -15.68
N PRO A 431 -13.30 -2.11 -14.67
CA PRO A 431 -13.13 -1.44 -13.39
C PRO A 431 -12.34 -2.34 -12.42
N LEU A 432 -11.02 -2.35 -12.53
CA LEU A 432 -10.12 -3.19 -11.73
C LEU A 432 -10.32 -2.99 -10.22
N PHE A 433 -10.55 -1.75 -9.78
CA PHE A 433 -10.84 -1.43 -8.37
C PHE A 433 -12.17 -2.06 -7.90
N ALA A 434 -13.20 -2.06 -8.74
CA ALA A 434 -14.48 -2.69 -8.43
C ALA A 434 -14.36 -4.22 -8.44
N MET A 435 -13.67 -4.79 -9.43
CA MET A 435 -13.41 -6.23 -9.56
C MET A 435 -12.81 -6.83 -8.29
N GLY A 436 -11.97 -6.08 -7.60
CA GLY A 436 -11.45 -6.44 -6.29
C GLY A 436 -12.54 -6.69 -5.25
N ARG A 437 -13.64 -5.94 -5.26
CA ARG A 437 -14.65 -5.89 -4.17
C ARG A 437 -15.96 -6.63 -4.49
N MET A 438 -16.07 -7.26 -5.66
CA MET A 438 -17.31 -7.91 -6.07
C MET A 438 -17.53 -9.25 -5.37
N THR A 439 -18.69 -9.42 -4.71
CA THR A 439 -19.06 -10.65 -4.01
C THR A 439 -19.25 -11.83 -4.96
N HIS A 440 -19.76 -11.60 -6.17
CA HIS A 440 -19.85 -12.64 -7.21
C HIS A 440 -18.47 -13.05 -7.78
N VAL A 441 -17.40 -12.32 -7.46
CA VAL A 441 -16.03 -12.65 -7.87
C VAL A 441 -15.24 -13.28 -6.71
N TRP A 442 -15.34 -12.70 -5.51
CA TRP A 442 -14.49 -13.04 -4.35
C TRP A 442 -15.22 -13.70 -3.18
N GLY A 443 -16.55 -13.83 -3.25
CA GLY A 443 -17.39 -14.37 -2.18
C GLY A 443 -17.93 -13.28 -1.25
N PRO A 444 -18.73 -13.65 -0.22
CA PRO A 444 -19.35 -12.71 0.70
C PRO A 444 -18.35 -11.79 1.44
N ASP A 445 -17.14 -12.29 1.71
CA ASP A 445 -16.07 -11.56 2.40
C ASP A 445 -15.23 -10.65 1.46
N ALA A 446 -15.72 -10.33 0.26
CA ALA A 446 -14.98 -9.57 -0.75
C ALA A 446 -14.51 -8.18 -0.27
N ALA A 447 -15.23 -7.55 0.67
CA ALA A 447 -14.86 -6.25 1.22
C ALA A 447 -13.77 -6.33 2.32
N GLU A 448 -13.54 -7.51 2.89
CA GLU A 448 -12.59 -7.70 3.99
C GLU A 448 -11.14 -7.79 3.49
N PHE A 449 -10.21 -7.27 4.29
CA PHE A 449 -8.78 -7.47 4.08
C PHE A 449 -8.34 -8.80 4.70
N LYS A 450 -8.36 -9.87 3.90
CA LYS A 450 -8.14 -11.25 4.36
C LYS A 450 -7.05 -11.94 3.54
N PRO A 451 -5.76 -11.75 3.88
CA PRO A 451 -4.63 -12.37 3.19
C PRO A 451 -4.74 -13.90 3.10
N GLU A 452 -5.37 -14.55 4.08
CA GLU A 452 -5.57 -15.99 4.10
C GLU A 452 -6.27 -16.56 2.86
N ARG A 453 -7.05 -15.75 2.11
CA ARG A 453 -7.70 -16.19 0.87
C ARG A 453 -6.72 -16.61 -0.22
N TRP A 454 -5.46 -16.18 -0.11
CA TRP A 454 -4.40 -16.48 -1.07
C TRP A 454 -3.60 -17.72 -0.72
N ILE A 455 -3.88 -18.36 0.42
CA ILE A 455 -3.07 -19.46 0.95
C ILE A 455 -3.89 -20.74 0.95
N ASN A 456 -3.33 -21.80 0.36
CA ASN A 456 -3.94 -23.12 0.41
C ASN A 456 -3.86 -23.64 1.87
N PRO A 457 -4.99 -24.03 2.49
CA PRO A 457 -5.01 -24.44 3.89
C PRO A 457 -4.18 -25.70 4.16
N SER A 458 -4.04 -26.59 3.18
CA SER A 458 -3.31 -27.86 3.29
C SER A 458 -1.82 -27.68 2.98
N THR A 459 -1.47 -27.12 1.82
CA THR A 459 -0.07 -27.01 1.39
C THR A 459 0.67 -25.80 1.97
N LYS A 460 -0.07 -24.83 2.55
CA LYS A 460 0.48 -23.55 3.03
C LYS A 460 1.25 -22.76 1.96
N THR A 461 0.93 -22.97 0.69
CA THR A 461 1.50 -22.24 -0.46
C THR A 461 0.48 -21.27 -1.05
N ILE A 462 0.97 -20.32 -1.88
CA ILE A 462 0.08 -19.39 -2.58
C ILE A 462 -0.78 -20.14 -3.62
N ILE A 463 -2.08 -19.92 -3.60
CA ILE A 463 -3.00 -20.48 -4.60
C ILE A 463 -2.82 -19.78 -5.96
N SER A 464 -3.04 -20.55 -7.02
CA SER A 464 -3.15 -19.98 -8.37
C SER A 464 -4.53 -19.36 -8.55
N VAL A 465 -4.57 -18.06 -8.81
CA VAL A 465 -5.80 -17.33 -9.16
C VAL A 465 -5.71 -16.87 -10.59
N SER A 466 -6.80 -17.08 -11.35
CA SER A 466 -6.91 -16.56 -12.71
C SER A 466 -6.59 -15.06 -12.76
N ALA A 467 -5.73 -14.65 -13.70
CA ALA A 467 -5.42 -13.24 -13.93
C ALA A 467 -6.64 -12.41 -14.33
N PHE A 468 -7.73 -13.02 -14.80
CA PHE A 468 -8.99 -12.32 -15.10
C PHE A 468 -9.87 -12.10 -13.86
N LYS A 469 -9.56 -12.80 -12.77
CA LYS A 469 -10.13 -12.56 -11.44
C LYS A 469 -9.26 -11.61 -10.63
N PHE A 470 -7.94 -11.83 -10.61
CA PHE A 470 -6.94 -10.92 -10.01
C PHE A 470 -6.24 -10.08 -11.08
N VAL A 471 -6.86 -8.97 -11.45
CA VAL A 471 -6.48 -8.12 -12.60
C VAL A 471 -5.54 -6.97 -12.24
N ALA A 472 -4.94 -6.95 -11.05
CA ALA A 472 -4.05 -5.87 -10.61
C ALA A 472 -2.82 -5.67 -11.54
N PHE A 473 -2.34 -6.74 -12.16
CA PHE A 473 -1.28 -6.72 -13.17
C PHE A 473 -1.81 -6.81 -14.60
N ASN A 474 -3.09 -6.52 -14.82
CA ASN A 474 -3.81 -6.76 -16.08
C ASN A 474 -3.79 -8.25 -16.49
N ALA A 475 -4.37 -8.59 -17.64
CA ALA A 475 -4.41 -9.97 -18.13
C ALA A 475 -4.26 -10.06 -19.65
N GLY A 476 -4.12 -11.28 -20.16
CA GLY A 476 -3.96 -11.54 -21.60
C GLY A 476 -2.64 -10.98 -22.17
N PRO A 477 -2.59 -10.62 -23.46
CA PRO A 477 -1.38 -10.12 -24.11
C PRO A 477 -0.78 -8.84 -23.48
N ARG A 478 -1.60 -8.08 -22.75
CA ARG A 478 -1.20 -6.85 -22.03
C ARG A 478 -0.96 -7.03 -20.52
N MET A 479 -0.80 -8.27 -20.06
CA MET A 479 -0.33 -8.54 -18.70
C MET A 479 0.99 -7.81 -18.44
N CYS A 480 1.16 -7.27 -17.23
CA CYS A 480 2.31 -6.46 -16.83
C CYS A 480 3.62 -7.26 -16.94
N ILE A 481 4.61 -6.66 -17.61
CA ILE A 481 5.95 -7.24 -17.82
C ILE A 481 6.73 -7.29 -16.51
N GLY A 482 6.62 -6.23 -15.70
CA GLY A 482 7.34 -6.05 -14.45
C GLY A 482 6.65 -6.69 -13.24
N SER A 483 5.60 -7.50 -13.39
CA SER A 483 4.81 -8.02 -12.25
C SER A 483 5.65 -8.80 -11.23
N SER A 484 6.57 -9.65 -11.70
CA SER A 484 7.48 -10.40 -10.81
C SER A 484 8.45 -9.48 -10.06
N LEU A 485 8.99 -8.47 -10.75
CA LEU A 485 9.95 -7.52 -10.17
C LEU A 485 9.28 -6.56 -9.19
N ALA A 486 8.10 -6.04 -9.52
CA ALA A 486 7.29 -5.23 -8.62
C ALA A 486 6.93 -6.03 -7.36
N SER A 487 6.48 -7.28 -7.50
CA SER A 487 6.18 -8.14 -6.35
C SER A 487 7.40 -8.37 -5.47
N LEU A 488 8.57 -8.54 -6.08
CA LEU A 488 9.83 -8.70 -5.38
C LEU A 488 10.23 -7.43 -4.63
N GLU A 489 10.19 -6.26 -5.28
CA GLU A 489 10.47 -4.96 -4.69
C GLU A 489 9.57 -4.70 -3.47
N LEU A 490 8.26 -4.94 -3.62
CA LEU A 490 7.30 -4.84 -2.51
C LEU A 490 7.68 -5.73 -1.33
N LYS A 491 8.10 -6.98 -1.59
CA LYS A 491 8.51 -7.92 -0.53
C LYS A 491 9.81 -7.47 0.16
N LEU A 492 10.80 -6.99 -0.59
CA LEU A 492 12.08 -6.50 -0.07
C LEU A 492 11.85 -5.33 0.89
N VAL A 493 11.11 -4.31 0.44
CA VAL A 493 10.83 -3.11 1.25
C VAL A 493 9.96 -3.47 2.45
N ALA A 494 8.87 -4.22 2.26
CA ALA A 494 7.96 -4.57 3.34
C ALA A 494 8.65 -5.42 4.42
N ALA A 495 9.41 -6.45 4.04
CA ALA A 495 10.13 -7.29 4.99
C ALA A 495 11.20 -6.50 5.77
N SER A 496 11.93 -5.60 5.09
CA SER A 496 12.96 -4.77 5.72
C SER A 496 12.39 -3.76 6.72
N LEU A 497 11.23 -3.16 6.41
CA LEU A 497 10.62 -2.17 7.29
C LEU A 497 9.85 -2.82 8.44
N LEU A 498 9.05 -3.86 8.19
CA LEU A 498 8.23 -4.51 9.22
C LEU A 498 9.04 -5.37 10.20
N SER A 499 10.28 -5.72 9.87
CA SER A 499 11.20 -6.35 10.82
C SER A 499 11.71 -5.37 11.87
N ARG A 500 11.64 -4.06 11.61
CA ARG A 500 12.27 -2.98 12.40
C ARG A 500 11.32 -1.92 12.94
N PHE A 501 10.18 -1.70 12.29
CA PHE A 501 9.24 -0.66 12.66
C PHE A 501 7.80 -1.19 12.75
N HIS A 502 7.10 -0.76 13.80
CA HIS A 502 5.67 -0.57 13.77
C HIS A 502 5.39 0.74 13.05
N ILE A 503 4.55 0.69 12.01
CA ILE A 503 4.18 1.86 11.22
C ILE A 503 2.68 2.10 11.42
N HIS A 504 2.35 3.12 12.20
CA HIS A 504 0.97 3.46 12.53
C HIS A 504 0.51 4.66 11.72
N VAL A 505 -0.50 4.48 10.86
CA VAL A 505 -1.13 5.57 10.11
C VAL A 505 -1.96 6.45 11.05
N GLU A 506 -1.67 7.75 11.04
CA GLU A 506 -2.45 8.75 11.77
C GLU A 506 -3.76 9.05 11.01
N ASN A 507 -4.87 9.18 11.74
CA ASN A 507 -6.19 9.51 11.19
C ASN A 507 -6.61 8.62 10.00
N PRO A 508 -6.61 7.28 10.15
CA PRO A 508 -6.85 6.38 9.03
C PRO A 508 -8.20 6.57 8.34
N ASP A 509 -9.23 7.03 9.07
CA ASP A 509 -10.57 7.31 8.52
C ASP A 509 -10.58 8.42 7.46
N THR A 510 -9.53 9.24 7.41
CA THR A 510 -9.38 10.33 6.43
C THR A 510 -8.61 9.91 5.18
N VAL A 511 -7.97 8.72 5.21
CA VAL A 511 -7.15 8.23 4.10
C VAL A 511 -8.07 7.74 2.98
N SER A 512 -7.90 8.33 1.81
CA SER A 512 -8.63 7.98 0.59
C SER A 512 -7.68 8.13 -0.62
N TYR A 513 -8.18 7.94 -1.85
CA TYR A 513 -7.38 8.09 -3.06
C TYR A 513 -7.64 9.44 -3.77
N ASP A 514 -6.66 9.92 -4.53
CA ASP A 514 -6.81 11.09 -5.40
C ASP A 514 -7.18 10.65 -6.82
N PHE A 515 -7.93 11.49 -7.54
CA PHE A 515 -8.37 11.17 -8.90
C PHE A 515 -7.22 11.37 -9.89
N SER A 516 -6.64 10.27 -10.37
CA SER A 516 -5.47 10.24 -11.26
C SER A 516 -5.58 9.10 -12.29
N LEU A 517 -4.59 8.98 -13.20
CA LEU A 517 -4.47 7.83 -14.10
C LEU A 517 -4.16 6.53 -13.33
N THR A 518 -3.51 6.69 -12.18
CA THR A 518 -3.17 5.66 -11.19
C THR A 518 -3.99 5.87 -9.91
N LEU A 519 -3.69 5.16 -8.80
CA LEU A 519 -4.44 5.24 -7.53
C LEU A 519 -3.60 5.80 -6.37
N PRO A 520 -3.15 7.07 -6.45
CA PRO A 520 -2.39 7.73 -5.38
C PRO A 520 -3.21 7.94 -4.12
N VAL A 521 -2.56 7.97 -2.96
CA VAL A 521 -3.20 8.42 -1.71
C VAL A 521 -3.50 9.91 -1.80
N LYS A 522 -4.68 10.32 -1.35
CA LYS A 522 -5.12 11.71 -1.34
C LYS A 522 -4.46 12.47 -0.19
N GLY A 523 -3.69 13.49 -0.53
CA GLY A 523 -3.03 14.33 0.47
C GLY A 523 -1.95 13.57 1.25
N PRO A 524 -1.58 14.04 2.46
CA PRO A 524 -0.55 13.41 3.25
C PRO A 524 -1.05 12.14 3.95
N MET A 525 -0.27 11.05 3.86
CA MET A 525 -0.45 9.86 4.68
C MET A 525 0.55 9.89 5.83
N ASN A 526 0.19 10.60 6.91
CA ASN A 526 1.07 10.77 8.05
C ASN A 526 1.14 9.49 8.88
N VAL A 527 2.33 9.12 9.33
CA VAL A 527 2.56 7.93 10.16
C VAL A 527 3.44 8.24 11.36
N ARG A 528 3.20 7.51 12.45
CA ARG A 528 4.13 7.38 13.57
C ARG A 528 4.86 6.05 13.48
N LEU A 529 6.12 6.07 13.85
CA LEU A 529 7.00 4.91 13.86
C LEU A 529 7.32 4.56 15.30
N ALA A 530 7.24 3.28 15.64
CA ALA A 530 7.86 2.73 16.84
C ALA A 530 8.85 1.64 16.42
N ARG A 531 9.97 1.51 17.14
CA ARG A 531 10.93 0.45 16.87
C ARG A 531 10.32 -0.90 17.25
N VAL A 532 10.65 -1.93 16.49
CA VAL A 532 10.35 -3.31 16.85
C VAL A 532 11.49 -3.85 17.70
N SER A 533 11.31 -3.67 18.99
CA SER A 533 11.99 -4.28 20.15
C SER A 533 11.10 -3.83 21.31
N ALA A 534 10.64 -4.77 22.14
CA ALA A 534 9.75 -4.56 23.30
C ALA A 534 9.51 -3.07 23.64
N GLY A 535 8.28 -2.57 23.43
CA GLY A 535 7.90 -1.27 23.99
C GLY A 535 7.21 -0.24 23.11
N PHE A 536 5.96 -0.02 23.46
CA PHE A 536 5.03 0.98 22.96
C PHE A 536 5.51 2.43 23.20
N ALA A 537 5.43 3.30 22.20
CA ALA A 537 5.62 4.75 22.38
C ALA A 537 4.51 5.34 23.29
N PRO A 538 4.82 6.26 24.23
CA PRO A 538 3.81 6.86 25.12
C PRO A 538 2.89 7.82 24.35
N GLY A 539 1.58 7.66 24.48
CA GLY A 539 0.60 8.71 24.14
C GLY A 539 -0.42 8.42 23.03
N ALA A 540 -0.44 7.23 22.42
CA ALA A 540 -1.54 6.82 21.55
C ALA A 540 -2.63 6.09 22.37
N PRO A 541 -3.94 6.29 22.08
CA PRO A 541 -5.00 5.52 22.70
C PRO A 541 -4.78 4.03 22.40
N ARG A 542 -4.50 3.26 23.46
CA ARG A 542 -4.09 1.85 23.41
C ARG A 542 -5.31 0.99 23.06
N ARG A 543 -5.37 0.44 21.84
CA ARG A 543 -6.21 -0.74 21.57
C ARG A 543 -5.34 -1.99 21.79
N VAL A 544 -5.61 -2.67 22.89
CA VAL A 544 -4.99 -3.94 23.27
C VAL A 544 -5.45 -5.00 22.25
N ALA A 545 -4.56 -5.40 21.34
CA ALA A 545 -4.82 -6.54 20.47
C ALA A 545 -4.45 -7.81 21.22
N LEU A 546 -5.47 -8.56 21.64
CA LEU A 546 -5.32 -9.91 22.16
C LEU A 546 -4.80 -10.84 21.05
N VAL A 547 -3.98 -11.83 21.42
CA VAL A 547 -3.58 -12.92 20.52
C VAL A 547 -4.77 -13.85 20.23
N ASP A 548 -4.77 -14.53 19.07
CA ASP A 548 -5.90 -15.33 18.55
C ASP A 548 -6.33 -16.50 19.48
N ASP A 549 -5.56 -16.81 20.52
CA ASP A 549 -5.77 -17.85 21.54
C ASP A 549 -6.20 -17.31 22.92
N ALA A 550 -6.38 -16.00 23.06
CA ALA A 550 -6.93 -15.39 24.27
C ALA A 550 -8.48 -15.36 24.23
N TYR A 551 -9.12 -16.26 24.98
CA TYR A 551 -10.58 -16.32 25.09
C TYR A 551 -11.13 -15.17 25.92
N VAL A 552 -11.87 -14.25 25.29
CA VAL A 552 -12.64 -13.22 25.99
C VAL A 552 -14.02 -13.77 26.34
N PHE A 553 -14.37 -13.80 27.63
CA PHE A 553 -15.69 -14.20 28.12
C PHE A 553 -16.36 -13.07 28.91
N GLN A 554 -17.69 -13.13 29.03
CA GLN A 554 -18.48 -12.15 29.77
C GLN A 554 -18.04 -12.13 31.25
N GLY A 555 -17.72 -10.94 31.78
CA GLY A 555 -17.20 -10.77 33.15
C GLY A 555 -15.67 -10.76 33.26
N CYS A 556 -14.93 -11.02 32.18
CA CYS A 556 -13.46 -11.00 32.17
C CYS A 556 -12.89 -9.63 32.63
N SER A 557 -13.50 -8.51 32.22
CA SER A 557 -13.11 -7.17 32.67
C SER A 557 -13.34 -6.96 34.17
N SER A 558 -14.48 -7.39 34.71
CA SER A 558 -14.78 -7.30 36.14
C SER A 558 -13.79 -8.11 36.97
N ILE A 559 -13.46 -9.34 36.55
CA ILE A 559 -12.45 -10.18 37.20
C ILE A 559 -11.08 -9.49 37.16
N ALA A 560 -10.71 -8.88 36.02
CA ALA A 560 -9.45 -8.15 35.90
C ALA A 560 -9.37 -6.97 36.87
N VAL A 561 -10.46 -6.21 37.03
CA VAL A 561 -10.53 -5.11 38.00
C VAL A 561 -10.42 -5.62 39.44
N THR A 562 -11.13 -6.71 39.78
CA THR A 562 -11.07 -7.30 41.13
C THR A 562 -9.65 -7.75 41.50
N LEU A 563 -8.94 -8.40 40.56
CA LEU A 563 -7.56 -8.83 40.79
C LEU A 563 -6.61 -7.64 40.97
N GLN A 564 -6.74 -6.59 40.16
CA GLN A 564 -5.96 -5.36 40.34
C GLN A 564 -6.22 -4.72 41.70
N ALA A 565 -7.49 -4.66 42.12
CA ALA A 565 -7.86 -4.13 43.43
C ALA A 565 -7.26 -4.96 44.56
N ALA A 566 -7.24 -6.30 44.43
CA ALA A 566 -6.60 -7.19 45.39
C ALA A 566 -5.09 -6.94 45.49
N THR A 567 -4.38 -6.86 44.36
CA THR A 567 -2.94 -6.57 44.29
C THR A 567 -2.62 -5.21 44.93
N LEU A 568 -3.38 -4.17 44.60
CA LEU A 568 -3.20 -2.84 45.20
C LEU A 568 -3.50 -2.82 46.71
N THR A 569 -4.53 -3.54 47.14
CA THR A 569 -4.90 -3.64 48.57
C THR A 569 -3.81 -4.36 49.36
N ALA A 570 -3.25 -5.44 48.81
CA ALA A 570 -2.13 -6.15 49.43
C ALA A 570 -0.91 -5.25 49.59
N VAL A 571 -0.55 -4.50 48.54
CA VAL A 571 0.54 -3.51 48.60
C VAL A 571 0.24 -2.42 49.64
N ASP A 572 -0.99 -1.89 49.68
CA ASP A 572 -1.38 -0.86 50.64
C ASP A 572 -1.33 -1.36 52.09
N ALA A 573 -1.75 -2.60 52.35
CA ALA A 573 -1.67 -3.21 53.68
C ALA A 573 -0.21 -3.36 54.13
N ILE A 574 0.68 -3.77 53.23
CA ILE A 574 2.12 -3.88 53.50
C ILE A 574 2.72 -2.49 53.78
N LEU A 575 2.38 -1.48 52.97
CA LEU A 575 2.83 -0.11 53.20
C LEU A 575 2.33 0.46 54.54
N TYR A 576 1.11 0.13 54.95
CA TYR A 576 0.57 0.51 56.25
C TYR A 576 1.37 -0.13 57.40
N LEU A 577 1.66 -1.43 57.32
CA LEU A 577 2.48 -2.11 58.32
C LEU A 577 3.88 -1.50 58.43
N LEU A 578 4.50 -1.15 57.31
CA LEU A 578 5.82 -0.51 57.28
C LEU A 578 5.83 0.91 57.86
N GLN A 579 4.73 1.64 57.72
CA GLN A 579 4.57 2.96 58.33
C GLN A 579 4.31 2.89 59.83
N SER A 580 3.75 1.78 60.31
CA SER A 580 3.45 1.55 61.74
C SER A 580 4.64 1.09 62.59
N GLN A 581 5.79 0.77 61.97
CA GLN A 581 7.01 0.42 62.71
C GLN A 581 7.87 1.66 62.99
N GLU A 582 7.97 2.05 64.25
CA GLU A 582 8.87 3.12 64.71
C GLU A 582 10.35 2.67 64.67
N VAL A 583 11.15 3.44 63.93
CA VAL A 583 12.61 3.65 64.03
C VAL A 583 13.55 2.45 63.78
N GLY A 584 14.28 2.55 62.66
CA GLY A 584 15.55 1.83 62.43
C GLY A 584 15.54 1.00 61.15
N ARG A 585 15.96 1.62 60.02
CA ARG A 585 16.21 1.00 58.70
C ARG A 585 15.27 -0.18 58.37
N ALA A 586 14.06 0.14 57.88
CA ALA A 586 13.07 -0.87 57.48
C ALA A 586 13.76 -2.01 56.68
N PRO A 587 13.58 -3.28 57.10
CA PRO A 587 14.21 -4.41 56.42
C PRO A 587 13.77 -4.46 54.95
N PRO A 588 14.56 -5.07 54.04
CA PRO A 588 14.12 -5.29 52.66
C PRO A 588 12.79 -6.03 52.67
N VAL A 589 11.77 -5.42 52.07
CA VAL A 589 10.40 -5.92 52.09
C VAL A 589 10.23 -6.85 50.88
N ALA A 590 10.13 -8.14 51.14
CA ALA A 590 9.77 -9.11 50.12
C ALA A 590 8.24 -9.21 50.03
N ILE A 591 7.70 -8.96 48.85
CA ILE A 591 6.26 -9.08 48.57
C ILE A 591 6.07 -10.15 47.51
N ASN A 592 5.41 -11.25 47.86
CA ASN A 592 4.91 -12.17 46.86
C ASN A 592 3.53 -11.69 46.41
N LEU A 593 3.51 -10.97 45.29
CA LEU A 593 2.27 -10.69 44.57
C LEU A 593 1.85 -11.99 43.89
N ASN A 594 0.91 -12.72 44.46
CA ASN A 594 0.39 -13.97 43.89
C ASN A 594 -0.47 -13.74 42.62
N GLY A 595 -0.13 -12.73 41.83
CA GLY A 595 -0.82 -12.27 40.64
C GLY A 595 -0.06 -12.71 39.39
N GLY A 596 -0.45 -13.85 38.83
CA GLY A 596 0.15 -14.40 37.60
C GLY A 596 -0.25 -13.67 36.33
N ARG A 597 -0.36 -12.34 36.34
CA ARG A 597 -0.74 -11.53 35.15
C ARG A 597 0.37 -10.60 34.65
N HIS A 598 1.63 -10.91 34.94
CA HIS A 598 2.82 -10.18 34.48
C HIS A 598 3.05 -10.19 32.96
N HIS A 599 2.31 -11.01 32.21
CA HIS A 599 2.44 -11.15 30.74
C HIS A 599 1.79 -10.07 29.88
N ALA A 600 1.08 -9.11 30.47
CA ALA A 600 0.42 -8.10 29.65
C ALA A 600 1.48 -7.30 28.87
N GLN A 601 1.33 -7.27 27.54
CA GLN A 601 2.26 -6.66 26.57
C GLN A 601 3.55 -7.42 26.20
N ALA A 602 4.02 -8.42 26.97
CA ALA A 602 5.11 -9.32 26.53
C ALA A 602 4.61 -10.51 25.68
N SER A 603 3.34 -10.90 25.83
CA SER A 603 2.84 -12.12 25.18
C SER A 603 1.32 -12.15 24.95
N GLY A 604 0.60 -11.09 25.33
CA GLY A 604 -0.79 -10.85 24.88
C GLY A 604 -1.89 -11.68 25.57
N PHE A 605 -1.57 -12.51 26.57
CA PHE A 605 -2.54 -13.33 27.30
C PHE A 605 -3.16 -12.63 28.51
N SER A 606 -2.37 -11.82 29.22
CA SER A 606 -2.84 -11.07 30.38
C SER A 606 -3.43 -9.73 29.97
N TYR A 607 -4.67 -9.47 30.40
CA TYR A 607 -5.40 -8.24 30.07
C TYR A 607 -4.78 -6.99 30.72
N VAL A 608 -4.15 -7.16 31.89
CA VAL A 608 -3.46 -6.12 32.68
C VAL A 608 -2.26 -6.74 33.38
N ASN A 609 -1.16 -5.99 33.48
CA ASN A 609 -0.01 -6.34 34.32
C ASN A 609 -0.20 -5.70 35.70
N ASP A 610 -0.65 -6.50 36.66
CA ASP A 610 -0.92 -6.08 38.03
C ASP A 610 0.36 -5.92 38.86
N VAL A 611 1.43 -6.64 38.53
CA VAL A 611 2.77 -6.44 39.12
C VAL A 611 3.26 -5.01 38.85
N VAL A 612 3.10 -4.49 37.63
CA VAL A 612 3.44 -3.10 37.29
C VAL A 612 2.66 -2.10 38.16
N LEU A 613 1.37 -2.35 38.39
CA LEU A 613 0.55 -1.49 39.25
C LEU A 613 1.04 -1.53 40.71
N GLY A 614 1.40 -2.71 41.21
CA GLY A 614 2.00 -2.89 42.53
C GLY A 614 3.31 -2.12 42.68
N VAL A 615 4.22 -2.26 41.71
CA VAL A 615 5.51 -1.54 41.69
C VAL A 615 5.29 -0.03 41.64
N GLN A 616 4.39 0.46 40.78
CA GLN A 616 4.07 1.88 40.73
C GLN A 616 3.48 2.40 42.05
N ARG A 617 2.65 1.59 42.72
CA ARG A 617 2.10 1.93 44.04
C ARG A 617 3.18 2.00 45.12
N LEU A 618 4.15 1.08 45.11
CA LEU A 618 5.32 1.10 46.01
C LEU A 618 6.20 2.34 45.79
N LEU A 619 6.47 2.69 44.54
CA LEU A 619 7.28 3.86 44.19
C LEU A 619 6.57 5.18 44.54
N SER A 620 5.28 5.30 44.24
CA SER A 620 4.52 6.54 44.41
C SER A 620 4.04 6.76 45.84
N LYS A 621 3.31 5.79 46.43
CA LYS A 621 2.71 5.91 47.76
C LYS A 621 3.68 5.45 48.86
N GLY A 622 4.40 4.37 48.60
CA GLY A 622 5.41 3.84 49.53
C GLY A 622 6.71 4.64 49.58
N LYS A 623 6.92 5.56 48.61
CA LYS A 623 8.15 6.35 48.45
C LYS A 623 9.43 5.49 48.40
N MET A 624 9.30 4.25 47.92
CA MET A 624 10.43 3.34 47.78
C MET A 624 11.43 3.92 46.75
N LYS A 625 12.72 3.92 47.11
CA LYS A 625 13.77 4.47 46.22
C LYS A 625 14.08 3.55 45.05
N ARG A 626 14.10 2.24 45.29
CA ARG A 626 14.27 1.19 44.29
C ARG A 626 13.38 0.01 44.62
N VAL A 627 12.97 -0.73 43.59
CA VAL A 627 12.19 -1.98 43.69
C VAL A 627 12.88 -3.05 42.86
N LEU A 628 13.09 -4.23 43.44
CA LEU A 628 13.54 -5.42 42.71
C LEU A 628 12.32 -6.30 42.45
N VAL A 629 12.07 -6.62 41.19
CA VAL A 629 11.07 -7.59 40.75
C VAL A 629 11.81 -8.86 40.38
N VAL A 630 11.46 -9.97 41.03
CA VAL A 630 11.97 -11.29 40.70
C VAL A 630 10.81 -12.11 40.15
N ASP A 631 10.86 -12.39 38.86
CA ASP A 631 9.89 -13.20 38.13
C ASP A 631 10.46 -14.60 37.92
N ILE A 632 9.86 -15.59 38.58
CA ILE A 632 10.22 -17.01 38.43
C ILE A 632 9.14 -17.67 37.58
N ASP A 633 9.09 -17.29 36.30
CA ASP A 633 8.18 -17.85 35.31
C ASP A 633 8.95 -18.71 34.31
N VAL A 634 9.17 -19.97 34.71
CA VAL A 634 9.89 -20.96 33.91
C VAL A 634 9.25 -21.28 32.54
N HIS A 635 8.14 -20.61 32.15
CA HIS A 635 7.45 -20.81 30.88
C HIS A 635 7.53 -19.62 29.90
N HIS A 636 7.54 -18.36 30.36
CA HIS A 636 7.49 -17.17 29.47
C HIS A 636 8.35 -16.01 29.97
N GLY A 637 8.81 -15.15 29.06
CA GLY A 637 9.51 -13.90 29.43
C GLY A 637 8.59 -12.87 30.12
N ASP A 638 9.21 -11.98 30.90
CA ASP A 638 8.51 -11.04 31.78
C ASP A 638 8.02 -9.78 31.06
N GLY A 639 6.70 -9.53 31.03
CA GLY A 639 6.12 -8.26 30.55
C GLY A 639 6.25 -7.10 31.51
N THR A 640 6.68 -7.35 32.75
CA THR A 640 6.94 -6.34 33.77
C THR A 640 8.24 -5.61 33.49
N GLN A 641 9.28 -6.31 33.00
CA GLN A 641 10.53 -5.71 32.55
C GLN A 641 10.29 -4.56 31.56
N GLU A 642 9.29 -4.74 30.70
CA GLU A 642 8.99 -3.79 29.63
C GLU A 642 8.47 -2.46 30.16
N ALA A 643 7.61 -2.50 31.17
CA ALA A 643 7.06 -1.28 31.77
C ALA A 643 8.13 -0.41 32.45
N PHE A 644 9.28 -0.99 32.77
CA PHE A 644 10.37 -0.32 33.49
C PHE A 644 11.70 -0.32 32.74
N TYR A 645 11.68 -0.62 31.43
CA TYR A 645 12.89 -0.80 30.62
C TYR A 645 13.86 0.40 30.62
N TYR A 646 13.35 1.60 30.89
CA TYR A 646 14.10 2.86 30.94
C TYR A 646 14.32 3.42 32.36
N SER A 647 13.90 2.70 33.40
CA SER A 647 13.81 3.19 34.77
C SER A 647 14.88 2.59 35.69
N GLU A 648 15.82 3.42 36.16
CA GLU A 648 16.82 3.02 37.19
C GLU A 648 16.22 2.68 38.57
N LYS A 649 14.93 2.99 38.76
CA LYS A 649 14.21 2.77 40.01
C LYS A 649 13.67 1.35 40.16
N VAL A 650 13.64 0.57 39.09
CA VAL A 650 13.11 -0.79 39.12
C VAL A 650 14.10 -1.71 38.45
N THR A 651 14.57 -2.70 39.18
CA THR A 651 15.39 -3.77 38.63
C THR A 651 14.51 -4.99 38.41
N THR A 652 14.55 -5.59 37.23
CA THR A 652 13.79 -6.82 36.90
C THR A 652 14.75 -7.99 36.70
N VAL A 653 14.43 -9.12 37.32
CA VAL A 653 15.14 -10.39 37.16
C VAL A 653 14.12 -11.44 36.75
N SER A 654 14.21 -11.97 35.54
CA SER A 654 13.27 -12.96 35.00
C SER A 654 13.97 -14.29 34.71
N PHE A 655 13.42 -15.38 35.24
CA PHE A 655 13.86 -16.75 34.97
C PHE A 655 12.82 -17.45 34.11
N HIS A 656 13.16 -17.80 32.87
CA HIS A 656 12.19 -18.35 31.92
C HIS A 656 12.81 -19.28 30.88
N LEU A 657 12.03 -20.20 30.32
CA LEU A 657 12.48 -21.11 29.26
C LEU A 657 12.89 -20.34 27.99
N HIS A 658 14.08 -20.59 27.44
CA HIS A 658 14.61 -19.92 26.26
C HIS A 658 15.09 -20.93 25.20
N GLU A 659 14.17 -21.35 24.31
CA GLU A 659 14.42 -22.32 23.23
C GLU A 659 13.94 -21.80 21.85
N PRO A 660 14.41 -22.36 20.72
CA PRO A 660 13.92 -21.98 19.38
C PRO A 660 12.39 -22.16 19.26
N GLY A 661 11.66 -21.04 19.26
CA GLY A 661 10.20 -21.01 19.41
C GLY A 661 9.71 -20.25 20.65
N PHE A 662 10.61 -19.66 21.44
CA PHE A 662 10.31 -18.81 22.58
C PHE A 662 9.35 -17.65 22.24
N PHE A 663 8.48 -17.31 23.20
CA PHE A 663 7.36 -16.40 23.02
C PHE A 663 7.81 -14.94 22.77
N PHE A 664 7.11 -14.22 21.89
CA PHE A 664 7.66 -13.05 21.19
C PHE A 664 7.80 -11.79 22.06
N GLY A 665 9.06 -11.44 22.40
CA GLY A 665 9.44 -10.03 22.52
C GLY A 665 10.11 -9.60 23.81
N THR A 666 10.37 -10.50 24.77
CA THR A 666 11.05 -10.20 26.03
C THR A 666 11.74 -11.48 26.53
N GLY A 667 12.95 -11.41 27.08
CA GLY A 667 13.63 -12.55 27.71
C GLY A 667 14.94 -12.99 27.04
N THR A 668 15.59 -12.13 26.25
CA THR A 668 16.95 -12.43 25.78
C THR A 668 17.97 -12.01 26.83
N ASP A 669 19.07 -12.74 26.94
CA ASP A 669 20.24 -12.36 27.76
C ASP A 669 20.84 -11.00 27.38
N THR A 670 20.56 -10.54 26.16
CA THR A 670 20.93 -9.22 25.62
C THR A 670 20.01 -8.07 26.04
N GLU A 671 18.84 -8.35 26.61
CA GLU A 671 17.90 -7.34 27.10
C GLU A 671 18.26 -6.86 28.51
N ILE A 672 19.14 -5.85 28.55
CA ILE A 672 19.67 -5.28 29.79
C ILE A 672 19.05 -3.93 30.15
N GLY A 673 17.95 -3.53 29.52
CA GLY A 673 17.35 -2.19 29.68
C GLY A 673 18.03 -1.11 28.82
N ALA A 674 17.52 0.11 28.88
CA ALA A 674 17.99 1.23 28.07
C ALA A 674 18.04 2.57 28.82
N GLU A 675 18.88 3.49 28.30
CA GLU A 675 19.11 4.80 28.89
C GLU A 675 19.48 4.74 30.38
N ARG A 676 18.63 5.30 31.26
CA ARG A 676 18.85 5.29 32.71
C ARG A 676 18.62 3.91 33.32
N GLY A 677 17.76 3.08 32.72
CA GLY A 677 17.53 1.69 33.17
C GLY A 677 18.51 0.68 32.57
N LYS A 678 19.62 1.13 31.95
CA LYS A 678 20.63 0.21 31.42
C LYS A 678 21.32 -0.51 32.59
N TYR A 679 21.37 -1.83 32.52
CA TYR A 679 21.79 -2.78 33.56
C TYR A 679 20.81 -2.99 34.71
N ASP A 680 19.56 -2.55 34.56
CA ASP A 680 18.47 -2.82 35.51
C ASP A 680 17.53 -3.93 35.05
N ASN A 681 17.87 -4.64 33.97
CA ASN A 681 17.11 -5.79 33.51
C ASN A 681 18.02 -7.01 33.35
N PHE A 682 17.64 -8.13 33.96
CA PHE A 682 18.39 -9.36 33.98
C PHE A 682 17.49 -10.51 33.55
N ASN A 683 17.82 -11.12 32.41
CA ASN A 683 17.12 -12.29 31.90
C ASN A 683 18.00 -13.51 32.11
N VAL A 684 17.44 -14.52 32.76
CA VAL A 684 18.08 -15.79 33.08
C VAL A 684 17.41 -16.87 32.22
N PRO A 685 17.94 -17.11 31.00
CA PRO A 685 17.38 -18.09 30.09
C PRO A 685 17.60 -19.51 30.63
N LEU A 686 16.51 -20.27 30.79
CA LEU A 686 16.51 -21.68 31.20
C LEU A 686 16.31 -22.58 29.99
N GLN A 687 16.84 -23.80 30.02
CA GLN A 687 16.61 -24.82 28.97
C GLN A 687 15.68 -25.92 29.48
N ARG A 688 14.99 -26.63 28.58
CA ARG A 688 14.14 -27.75 28.96
C ARG A 688 15.01 -28.87 29.55
N GLY A 689 14.57 -29.40 30.69
CA GLY A 689 15.28 -30.46 31.40
C GLY A 689 16.36 -29.95 32.36
N ILE A 690 16.34 -28.67 32.73
CA ILE A 690 17.19 -28.13 33.80
C ILE A 690 16.98 -28.91 35.12
N THR A 691 18.07 -29.25 35.81
CA THR A 691 18.06 -29.94 37.10
C THR A 691 18.12 -28.97 38.28
N ASP A 692 17.74 -29.43 39.48
CA ASP A 692 17.83 -28.63 40.70
C ASP A 692 19.27 -28.15 40.98
N GLU A 693 20.28 -28.99 40.72
CA GLU A 693 21.70 -28.59 40.85
C GLU A 693 22.07 -27.45 39.87
N GLN A 694 21.59 -27.51 38.64
CA GLN A 694 21.82 -26.46 37.64
C GLN A 694 21.11 -25.16 38.01
N LEU A 695 19.86 -25.24 38.48
CA LEU A 695 19.11 -24.08 38.95
C LEU A 695 19.76 -23.46 40.21
N HIS A 696 20.22 -24.29 41.14
CA HIS A 696 20.98 -23.84 42.31
C HIS A 696 22.28 -23.15 41.92
N GLY A 697 23.04 -23.70 40.96
CA GLY A 697 24.25 -23.07 40.43
C GLY A 697 24.00 -21.68 39.85
N VAL A 698 22.90 -21.50 39.11
CA VAL A 698 22.49 -20.19 38.56
C VAL A 698 22.08 -19.22 39.67
N SER A 699 21.30 -19.67 40.65
CA SER A 699 20.88 -18.83 41.79
C SER A 699 22.05 -18.41 42.70
N SER A 700 23.12 -19.20 42.74
CA SER A 700 24.32 -18.92 43.54
C SER A 700 25.27 -17.91 42.88
N ALA A 701 25.11 -17.68 41.58
CA ALA A 701 25.94 -16.78 40.78
C ALA A 701 25.33 -15.37 40.63
N LEU A 702 24.04 -15.21 40.94
CA LEU A 702 23.30 -13.94 41.03
C LEU A 702 23.41 -13.36 42.44
#